data_AF-A0A6J5TJN6-F1
#
_entry.id   AF-A0A6J5TJN6-F1
#
_cell.length_a   1.000
_cell.length_b   1.000
_cell.length_c   1.000
_cell.angle_alpha   90.00
_cell.angle_beta   90.00
_cell.angle_gamma   90.00
#
_symmetry.space_group_name_H-M   'P 1'
#
loop_
_entity.id
_entity.type
_entity.pdbx_description
1 polymer ?
#
loop_
_entity_poly.entity_id
_entity_poly.type
_entity_poly.pdbx_seq_one_letter_code
_entity_poly.pdbx_strand_id
1 'polypeptide(L)'
;MAPPSLLGPPELTNPTHTSSPQSQPVPDPKPEPATGEPFVDLMVSNFNDIAMDNKLPMGLTENNSATYLSTGNPCLDFFFHVVPDTPADYVNNQLPLAWSHSAPTTLKLICNLRGVRGTGKSDKENFHTAAVWLHNHHPKTLACNLRSFADFGYFKDLPEILYRLLEGEDVRRKHKDALKERKSAGGRRKQRLGCDLSPEAVPFKKIKTGGEKKAAKKDMSEEENEAKAKEWVKSEKEKASVLRKEKKIAMAKKAVARYGSDPDFRFLHERVSDLFAELLKADMENLKSNQSHKISLAAKWCPSIDSSFDRATLICESIARKVFPRESYKEYEGMEETHYAYRVRDRLRKEVLVPLRKVLELPEVYMGAKQWGSLPYNRVASVAMKNYKRFFLKHDEERFKKYLEDVKAGKAKMAAGALLPHEIIGSVEEGDVGEVAELQWKRMVEDMLKLGKMKNCLAVCDVSGSMCGTPMEVAISLGLLVSELSEDPWKGLVITFSGNPQLHLVKGDDLKTKCQFVRDMDWGTNTDFQKVFDLLLRVAVKGNLKPENMIKRVFVFSDMEFDEASANSWETDYDVIQNKFREHGYGNVIPQLVFWNLRNSRSTPVPGNQPGVALLSGFSKNLLKLFMDNDGEIRPDEFMELAISGEEYQKLVVHD
;
A
#
# COMPACT_ATOMS: atom_id res chain seq x y z
N MET A 1 34.67 18.92 -7.26
CA MET A 1 35.19 17.55 -7.45
C MET A 1 34.17 16.77 -8.26
N ALA A 2 34.58 15.99 -9.27
CA ALA A 2 33.67 15.09 -9.96
C ALA A 2 33.12 14.06 -8.94
N PRO A 3 31.83 13.69 -8.98
CA PRO A 3 31.29 12.67 -8.09
C PRO A 3 32.00 11.33 -8.35
N PRO A 4 32.34 10.55 -7.30
CA PRO A 4 33.03 9.27 -7.48
C PRO A 4 32.15 8.30 -8.28
N SER A 5 32.74 7.63 -9.28
CA SER A 5 32.06 6.61 -10.07
C SER A 5 31.74 5.37 -9.23
N LEU A 6 30.52 4.83 -9.33
CA LEU A 6 30.18 3.52 -8.75
C LEU A 6 31.06 2.43 -9.39
N LEU A 7 31.88 1.75 -8.59
CA LEU A 7 32.80 0.73 -9.09
C LEU A 7 32.13 -0.65 -9.25
N GLY A 8 31.18 -0.97 -8.37
CA GLY A 8 30.60 -2.32 -8.32
C GLY A 8 31.60 -3.38 -7.84
N PRO A 9 31.24 -4.68 -7.89
CA PRO A 9 32.13 -5.75 -7.44
C PRO A 9 33.34 -5.94 -8.39
N PRO A 10 34.45 -6.55 -7.92
CA PRO A 10 35.77 -6.52 -8.58
C PRO A 10 35.84 -7.04 -10.01
N GLU A 11 34.80 -7.72 -10.49
CA GLU A 11 34.75 -8.40 -11.79
C GLU A 11 34.42 -7.47 -12.99
N LEU A 12 34.43 -6.15 -12.81
CA LEU A 12 33.89 -5.17 -13.78
C LEU A 12 34.94 -4.34 -14.55
N THR A 13 36.24 -4.57 -14.40
CA THR A 13 37.26 -3.78 -15.12
C THR A 13 37.51 -4.30 -16.54
N ASN A 14 36.86 -3.69 -17.54
CA ASN A 14 37.40 -3.49 -18.90
C ASN A 14 36.46 -2.56 -19.73
N PRO A 15 36.95 -1.46 -20.33
CA PRO A 15 36.11 -0.49 -21.04
C PRO A 15 36.16 -0.64 -22.57
N THR A 16 35.04 -0.36 -23.24
CA THR A 16 35.03 0.10 -24.64
C THR A 16 33.86 1.07 -24.85
N HIS A 17 34.18 2.25 -25.40
CA HIS A 17 33.27 3.35 -25.72
C HIS A 17 32.69 3.23 -27.14
N THR A 18 31.49 3.78 -27.36
CA THR A 18 31.15 4.65 -28.51
C THR A 18 29.76 5.29 -28.33
N SER A 19 29.64 6.52 -28.80
CA SER A 19 28.54 7.50 -28.60
C SER A 19 27.83 7.84 -29.92
N SER A 20 26.57 8.28 -29.86
CA SER A 20 25.98 9.28 -30.78
C SER A 20 24.70 9.90 -30.17
N PRO A 21 24.37 11.19 -30.45
CA PRO A 21 23.28 11.93 -29.79
C PRO A 21 22.00 12.07 -30.64
N GLN A 22 20.84 12.23 -29.99
CA GLN A 22 19.57 12.59 -30.63
C GLN A 22 18.92 13.82 -29.96
N SER A 23 18.27 14.59 -30.81
CA SER A 23 17.81 15.98 -30.72
C SER A 23 16.50 16.20 -29.95
N GLN A 24 16.39 17.40 -29.37
CA GLN A 24 15.21 17.94 -28.66
C GLN A 24 14.11 18.42 -29.63
N PRO A 25 12.81 18.36 -29.24
CA PRO A 25 11.74 19.07 -29.93
C PRO A 25 11.54 20.51 -29.42
N VAL A 26 11.17 21.38 -30.37
CA VAL A 26 10.86 22.81 -30.25
C VAL A 26 9.44 22.99 -29.66
N PRO A 27 9.17 24.01 -28.82
CA PRO A 27 7.85 24.29 -28.29
C PRO A 27 6.93 24.99 -29.30
N ASP A 28 5.66 24.59 -29.34
CA ASP A 28 4.62 25.17 -30.18
C ASP A 28 4.19 26.58 -29.72
N PRO A 29 3.64 27.41 -30.63
CA PRO A 29 3.44 28.84 -30.42
C PRO A 29 2.20 29.13 -29.56
N LYS A 30 2.31 30.18 -28.73
CA LYS A 30 1.19 30.79 -28.01
C LYS A 30 0.22 31.44 -29.01
N PRO A 31 -1.12 31.31 -28.83
CA PRO A 31 -2.08 31.99 -29.69
C PRO A 31 -2.12 33.50 -29.39
N GLU A 32 -2.13 34.29 -30.46
CA GLU A 32 -2.26 35.75 -30.43
C GLU A 32 -3.71 36.21 -30.17
N PRO A 33 -3.90 37.40 -29.57
CA PRO A 33 -5.22 37.96 -29.29
C PRO A 33 -5.95 38.35 -30.58
N ALA A 34 -7.28 38.12 -30.61
CA ALA A 34 -8.08 38.21 -31.83
C ALA A 34 -8.45 39.64 -32.25
N THR A 35 -8.42 40.64 -31.35
CA THR A 35 -8.89 41.99 -31.70
C THR A 35 -8.05 43.16 -31.18
N GLY A 36 -7.08 42.91 -30.28
CA GLY A 36 -6.16 43.95 -29.80
C GLY A 36 -6.76 44.95 -28.81
N GLU A 37 -8.03 44.78 -28.43
CA GLU A 37 -8.68 45.56 -27.36
C GLU A 37 -8.96 44.68 -26.13
N PRO A 38 -8.21 44.85 -25.03
CA PRO A 38 -8.26 43.96 -23.86
C PRO A 38 -9.65 43.86 -23.23
N PHE A 39 -10.45 44.92 -23.33
CA PHE A 39 -11.80 44.95 -22.77
C PHE A 39 -12.80 44.18 -23.63
N VAL A 40 -12.68 44.23 -24.96
CA VAL A 40 -13.55 43.51 -25.89
C VAL A 40 -13.20 42.02 -25.89
N ASP A 41 -11.91 41.67 -25.86
CA ASP A 41 -11.48 40.27 -25.74
C ASP A 41 -11.93 39.66 -24.39
N LEU A 42 -11.86 40.42 -23.29
CA LEU A 42 -12.40 40.01 -21.98
C LEU A 42 -13.93 39.89 -21.99
N MET A 43 -14.63 40.80 -22.68
CA MET A 43 -16.09 40.75 -22.78
C MET A 43 -16.53 39.57 -23.64
N VAL A 44 -15.85 39.27 -24.75
CA VAL A 44 -16.13 38.13 -25.64
C VAL A 44 -15.80 36.79 -24.98
N SER A 45 -14.71 36.70 -24.21
CA SER A 45 -14.43 35.53 -23.38
C SER A 45 -15.55 35.33 -22.35
N ASN A 46 -15.88 36.36 -21.57
CA ASN A 46 -16.92 36.25 -20.55
C ASN A 46 -18.31 35.97 -21.13
N PHE A 47 -18.71 36.60 -22.25
CA PHE A 47 -20.03 36.39 -22.83
C PHE A 47 -20.21 35.00 -23.45
N ASN A 48 -19.14 34.43 -24.02
CA ASN A 48 -19.18 33.06 -24.55
C ASN A 48 -19.03 32.00 -23.43
N ASP A 49 -18.39 32.34 -22.31
CA ASP A 49 -18.32 31.49 -21.12
C ASP A 49 -19.65 31.48 -20.31
N ILE A 50 -20.44 32.55 -20.34
CA ILE A 50 -21.73 32.66 -19.62
C ILE A 50 -22.83 31.76 -20.22
N ALA A 51 -22.68 31.30 -21.47
CA ALA A 51 -23.68 30.49 -22.16
C ALA A 51 -23.44 28.97 -22.09
N MET A 52 -22.41 28.50 -21.38
CA MET A 52 -22.28 27.11 -20.99
C MET A 52 -22.67 26.98 -19.53
N ASP A 53 -23.91 26.56 -19.28
CA ASP A 53 -24.29 25.91 -18.04
C ASP A 53 -23.22 24.83 -17.79
N ASN A 54 -22.25 25.09 -16.89
CA ASN A 54 -21.09 24.25 -16.58
C ASN A 54 -21.55 22.95 -15.88
N LYS A 55 -22.42 22.18 -16.55
CA LYS A 55 -22.80 20.85 -16.15
C LYS A 55 -21.60 19.97 -16.39
N LEU A 56 -21.03 19.49 -15.28
CA LEU A 56 -19.99 18.48 -15.33
C LEU A 56 -20.44 17.32 -16.21
N PRO A 57 -19.52 16.74 -17.01
CA PRO A 57 -19.87 15.67 -17.91
C PRO A 57 -20.45 14.50 -17.11
N MET A 58 -21.69 14.14 -17.42
CA MET A 58 -22.37 12.98 -16.86
C MET A 58 -22.27 11.79 -17.81
N GLY A 59 -22.30 10.60 -17.22
CA GLY A 59 -22.34 9.33 -17.92
C GLY A 59 -23.22 8.33 -17.17
N LEU A 60 -22.99 7.06 -17.43
CA LEU A 60 -23.69 5.96 -16.79
C LEU A 60 -22.71 5.09 -16.01
N THR A 61 -23.16 4.56 -14.87
CA THR A 61 -22.49 3.47 -14.16
C THR A 61 -22.46 2.19 -15.01
N GLU A 62 -21.67 1.19 -14.61
CA GLU A 62 -21.72 -0.16 -15.19
C GLU A 62 -23.14 -0.77 -15.11
N ASN A 63 -23.97 -0.27 -14.19
CA ASN A 63 -25.36 -0.68 -13.93
C ASN A 63 -26.42 0.32 -14.45
N ASN A 64 -26.05 1.21 -15.37
CA ASN A 64 -26.94 2.18 -16.05
C ASN A 64 -27.58 3.26 -15.15
N SER A 65 -27.05 3.54 -13.96
CA SER A 65 -27.45 4.72 -13.17
C SER A 65 -26.72 5.98 -13.65
N ALA A 66 -27.37 7.14 -13.54
CA ALA A 66 -26.76 8.43 -13.89
C ALA A 66 -25.66 8.81 -12.87
N THR A 67 -24.48 9.16 -13.36
CA THR A 67 -23.33 9.53 -12.53
C THR A 67 -22.47 10.59 -13.20
N TYR A 68 -21.64 11.30 -12.43
CA TYR A 68 -20.64 12.20 -13.00
C TYR A 68 -19.40 11.42 -13.43
N LEU A 69 -18.71 11.90 -14.48
CA LEU A 69 -17.44 11.33 -14.93
C LEU A 69 -16.22 11.96 -14.24
N SER A 70 -16.43 13.08 -13.54
CA SER A 70 -15.41 13.82 -12.80
C SER A 70 -16.10 14.70 -11.75
N THR A 71 -15.39 14.97 -10.66
CA THR A 71 -15.80 15.94 -9.64
C THR A 71 -15.64 17.39 -10.10
N GLY A 72 -14.97 17.64 -11.24
CA GLY A 72 -14.54 18.96 -11.68
C GLY A 72 -13.21 19.43 -11.07
N ASN A 73 -12.64 18.65 -10.14
CA ASN A 73 -11.33 18.92 -9.53
C ASN A 73 -10.40 17.71 -9.76
N PRO A 74 -9.37 17.82 -10.62
CA PRO A 74 -8.45 16.72 -10.92
C PRO A 74 -7.70 16.16 -9.69
N CYS A 75 -7.43 16.99 -8.68
CA CYS A 75 -6.83 16.53 -7.43
C CYS A 75 -7.81 15.66 -6.63
N LEU A 76 -9.08 16.05 -6.60
CA LEU A 76 -10.13 15.26 -5.94
C LEU A 76 -10.43 13.98 -6.72
N ASP A 77 -10.42 14.02 -8.04
CA ASP A 77 -10.56 12.81 -8.88
C ASP A 77 -9.41 11.84 -8.60
N PHE A 78 -8.16 12.32 -8.52
CA PHE A 78 -7.02 11.50 -8.10
C PHE A 78 -7.19 10.95 -6.68
N PHE A 79 -7.66 11.78 -5.74
CA PHE A 79 -7.91 11.37 -4.37
C PHE A 79 -9.06 10.35 -4.26
N PHE A 80 -10.06 10.37 -5.11
CA PHE A 80 -11.18 9.45 -5.02
C PHE A 80 -10.97 8.18 -5.84
N HIS A 81 -10.53 8.30 -7.10
CA HIS A 81 -10.46 7.18 -8.04
C HIS A 81 -9.22 6.31 -7.93
N VAL A 82 -8.13 6.81 -7.30
CA VAL A 82 -6.91 5.99 -7.11
C VAL A 82 -7.04 5.13 -5.85
N VAL A 83 -7.22 3.84 -6.10
CA VAL A 83 -7.36 2.74 -5.13
C VAL A 83 -6.37 1.60 -5.44
N PRO A 84 -6.10 0.66 -4.51
CA PRO A 84 -5.00 -0.31 -4.68
C PRO A 84 -5.03 -1.22 -5.91
N ASP A 85 -6.18 -1.37 -6.58
CA ASP A 85 -6.34 -2.13 -7.83
C ASP A 85 -6.36 -1.24 -9.09
N THR A 86 -6.26 0.08 -8.95
CA THR A 86 -6.15 1.03 -10.06
C THR A 86 -4.92 0.70 -10.93
N PRO A 87 -5.10 0.60 -12.27
CA PRO A 87 -3.98 0.37 -13.19
C PRO A 87 -2.97 1.53 -13.19
N ALA A 88 -1.68 1.21 -13.31
CA ALA A 88 -0.61 2.22 -13.36
C ALA A 88 -0.80 3.22 -14.51
N ASP A 89 -1.33 2.78 -15.65
CA ASP A 89 -1.61 3.66 -16.80
C ASP A 89 -2.62 4.76 -16.45
N TYR A 90 -3.66 4.43 -15.66
CA TYR A 90 -4.63 5.42 -15.20
C TYR A 90 -3.97 6.43 -14.26
N VAL A 91 -3.16 5.98 -13.31
CA VAL A 91 -2.40 6.87 -12.40
C VAL A 91 -1.49 7.81 -13.19
N ASN A 92 -0.75 7.29 -14.18
CA ASN A 92 0.13 8.08 -15.04
C ASN A 92 -0.62 9.10 -15.92
N ASN A 93 -1.89 8.87 -16.23
CA ASN A 93 -2.74 9.83 -16.94
C ASN A 93 -3.35 10.89 -16.01
N GLN A 94 -3.67 10.55 -14.76
CA GLN A 94 -4.26 11.50 -13.80
C GLN A 94 -3.23 12.43 -13.16
N LEU A 95 -2.00 11.95 -12.91
CA LEU A 95 -0.95 12.76 -12.26
C LEU A 95 -0.65 14.07 -12.98
N PRO A 96 -0.48 14.13 -14.32
CA PRO A 96 -0.29 15.39 -15.04
C PRO A 96 -1.47 16.36 -14.88
N LEU A 97 -2.71 15.86 -14.89
CA LEU A 97 -3.91 16.67 -14.73
C LEU A 97 -3.95 17.29 -13.34
N ALA A 98 -3.78 16.47 -12.30
CA ALA A 98 -3.72 16.92 -10.92
C ALA A 98 -2.57 17.91 -10.70
N TRP A 99 -1.37 17.61 -11.22
CA TRP A 99 -0.19 18.47 -11.06
C TRP A 99 -0.38 19.84 -11.71
N SER A 100 -0.97 19.88 -12.91
CA SER A 100 -1.29 21.14 -13.59
C SER A 100 -2.32 21.98 -12.84
N HIS A 101 -3.24 21.33 -12.12
CA HIS A 101 -4.24 21.99 -11.29
C HIS A 101 -3.64 22.54 -10.00
N SER A 102 -2.87 21.72 -9.27
CA SER A 102 -2.12 22.13 -8.08
C SER A 102 -0.97 21.17 -7.79
N ALA A 103 0.25 21.57 -8.13
CA ALA A 103 1.47 20.80 -7.84
C ALA A 103 1.66 20.53 -6.33
N PRO A 104 1.47 21.49 -5.41
CA PRO A 104 1.59 21.24 -3.97
C PRO A 104 0.56 20.25 -3.44
N THR A 105 -0.71 20.36 -3.86
CA THR A 105 -1.78 19.43 -3.48
C THR A 105 -1.47 18.03 -4.03
N THR A 106 -1.05 17.94 -5.30
CA THR A 106 -0.70 16.65 -5.92
C THR A 106 0.46 15.96 -5.20
N LEU A 107 1.51 16.69 -4.82
CA LEU A 107 2.62 16.13 -4.03
C LEU A 107 2.15 15.58 -2.68
N LYS A 108 1.25 16.30 -2.00
CA LYS A 108 0.62 15.82 -0.76
C LYS A 108 -0.21 14.56 -1.01
N LEU A 109 -0.99 14.50 -2.08
CA LEU A 109 -1.79 13.33 -2.46
C LEU A 109 -0.93 12.10 -2.76
N ILE A 110 0.22 12.27 -3.45
CA ILE A 110 1.19 11.19 -3.66
C ILE A 110 1.69 10.64 -2.31
N CYS A 111 2.00 11.51 -1.35
CA CYS A 111 2.38 11.09 0.00
C CYS A 111 1.21 10.45 0.78
N ASN A 112 -0.03 10.93 0.57
CA ASN A 112 -1.24 10.35 1.15
C ASN A 112 -1.50 8.93 0.65
N LEU A 113 -1.19 8.58 -0.62
CA LEU A 113 -1.24 7.19 -1.08
C LEU A 113 -0.41 6.30 -0.16
N ARG A 114 0.82 6.72 0.16
CA ARG A 114 1.74 5.88 0.93
C ARG A 114 1.47 5.82 2.41
N GLY A 115 0.90 6.88 3.00
CA GLY A 115 0.80 7.08 4.46
C GLY A 115 0.34 5.84 5.24
N VAL A 116 1.26 5.21 5.98
CA VAL A 116 0.97 4.02 6.82
C VAL A 116 0.85 4.31 8.31
N ARG A 117 1.32 5.49 8.75
CA ARG A 117 1.40 5.86 10.17
C ARG A 117 0.22 6.72 10.62
N GLY A 118 -0.97 6.43 10.11
CA GLY A 118 -2.17 7.16 10.51
C GLY A 118 -2.52 8.36 9.63
N THR A 119 -1.80 8.60 8.52
CA THR A 119 -1.91 9.80 7.69
C THR A 119 -2.50 9.56 6.29
N GLY A 120 -2.61 8.32 5.82
CA GLY A 120 -3.00 8.08 4.42
C GLY A 120 -3.59 6.71 4.11
N LYS A 121 -3.65 6.37 2.82
CA LYS A 121 -4.35 5.21 2.25
C LYS A 121 -3.58 3.89 2.36
N SER A 122 -2.29 3.94 2.67
CA SER A 122 -1.42 2.75 2.69
C SER A 122 -1.36 1.98 1.36
N ASP A 123 -1.64 2.68 0.24
CA ASP A 123 -1.50 2.17 -1.11
C ASP A 123 -0.04 2.23 -1.54
N LYS A 124 0.62 1.08 -1.40
CA LYS A 124 2.03 0.94 -1.71
C LYS A 124 2.28 0.98 -3.21
N GLU A 125 1.47 0.33 -4.04
CA GLU A 125 1.84 0.14 -5.45
C GLU A 125 1.65 1.42 -6.26
N ASN A 126 0.51 2.11 -6.10
CA ASN A 126 0.27 3.39 -6.78
C ASN A 126 1.20 4.51 -6.30
N PHE A 127 1.65 4.47 -5.04
CA PHE A 127 2.72 5.36 -4.59
C PHE A 127 4.02 5.16 -5.38
N HIS A 128 4.43 3.91 -5.64
CA HIS A 128 5.67 3.65 -6.38
C HIS A 128 5.53 4.06 -7.86
N THR A 129 4.35 3.86 -8.46
CA THR A 129 4.01 4.41 -9.78
C THR A 129 4.16 5.93 -9.79
N ALA A 130 3.54 6.62 -8.83
CA ALA A 130 3.64 8.07 -8.71
C ALA A 130 5.07 8.56 -8.42
N ALA A 131 5.87 7.82 -7.66
CA ALA A 131 7.27 8.14 -7.40
C ALA A 131 8.14 7.99 -8.68
N VAL A 132 7.87 6.99 -9.51
CA VAL A 132 8.53 6.85 -10.83
C VAL A 132 8.09 7.99 -11.76
N TRP A 133 6.81 8.35 -11.77
CA TRP A 133 6.32 9.50 -12.51
C TRP A 133 6.99 10.81 -12.06
N LEU A 134 7.10 11.06 -10.76
CA LEU A 134 7.82 12.21 -10.21
C LEU A 134 9.29 12.20 -10.62
N HIS A 135 9.95 11.04 -10.66
CA HIS A 135 11.34 10.97 -11.12
C HIS A 135 11.48 11.42 -12.58
N ASN A 136 10.54 11.01 -13.44
CA ASN A 136 10.60 11.29 -14.87
C ASN A 136 10.23 12.74 -15.23
N HIS A 137 9.43 13.42 -14.41
CA HIS A 137 8.91 14.76 -14.72
C HIS A 137 9.39 15.86 -13.74
N HIS A 138 9.55 15.51 -12.46
CA HIS A 138 9.91 16.43 -11.37
C HIS A 138 11.04 15.85 -10.48
N PRO A 139 12.20 15.48 -11.05
CA PRO A 139 13.23 14.69 -10.37
C PRO A 139 13.76 15.34 -9.09
N LYS A 140 13.89 16.68 -9.08
CA LYS A 140 14.30 17.44 -7.89
C LYS A 140 13.27 17.35 -6.77
N THR A 141 11.99 17.49 -7.10
CA THR A 141 10.90 17.38 -6.12
C THR A 141 10.91 16.01 -5.42
N LEU A 142 11.11 14.92 -6.17
CA LEU A 142 11.28 13.60 -5.57
C LEU A 142 12.52 13.53 -4.65
N ALA A 143 13.68 13.94 -5.16
CA ALA A 143 14.96 13.76 -4.48
C ALA A 143 15.14 14.64 -3.23
N CYS A 144 14.49 15.82 -3.19
CA CYS A 144 14.55 16.72 -2.05
C CYS A 144 13.55 16.35 -0.93
N ASN A 145 12.50 15.59 -1.23
CA ASN A 145 11.47 15.19 -0.25
C ASN A 145 11.66 13.77 0.32
N LEU A 146 12.79 13.09 0.07
CA LEU A 146 13.00 11.69 0.46
C LEU A 146 12.81 11.42 1.96
N ARG A 147 13.16 12.37 2.82
CA ARG A 147 12.94 12.25 4.27
C ARG A 147 11.45 12.21 4.60
N SER A 148 10.67 13.14 4.05
CA SER A 148 9.21 13.16 4.18
C SER A 148 8.58 11.87 3.65
N PHE A 149 9.07 11.36 2.50
CA PHE A 149 8.57 10.10 1.92
C PHE A 149 8.80 8.91 2.87
N ALA A 150 9.95 8.87 3.56
CA ALA A 150 10.24 7.84 4.57
C ALA A 150 9.41 8.00 5.86
N ASP A 151 9.00 9.23 6.20
CA ASP A 151 8.12 9.55 7.33
C ASP A 151 6.66 9.16 7.06
N PHE A 152 6.17 9.32 5.84
CA PHE A 152 4.85 8.79 5.42
C PHE A 152 4.86 7.27 5.28
N GLY A 153 5.91 6.71 4.67
CA GLY A 153 6.08 5.28 4.43
C GLY A 153 7.13 4.63 5.32
N TYR A 154 8.10 3.97 4.69
CA TYR A 154 9.27 3.39 5.34
C TYR A 154 10.54 3.77 4.57
N PHE A 155 11.68 3.81 5.25
CA PHE A 155 12.99 3.95 4.57
C PHE A 155 13.25 2.90 3.48
N LYS A 156 12.54 1.75 3.51
CA LYS A 156 12.60 0.73 2.45
C LYS A 156 12.07 1.22 1.11
N ASP A 157 11.18 2.21 1.11
CA ASP A 157 10.60 2.72 -0.12
C ASP A 157 11.67 3.41 -0.99
N LEU A 158 12.70 4.00 -0.39
CA LEU A 158 13.79 4.67 -1.11
C LEU A 158 14.62 3.73 -2.02
N PRO A 159 15.19 2.61 -1.52
CA PRO A 159 15.85 1.65 -2.40
C PRO A 159 14.86 0.90 -3.31
N GLU A 160 13.57 0.83 -2.99
CA GLU A 160 12.54 0.27 -3.88
C GLU A 160 12.28 1.17 -5.09
N ILE A 161 12.26 2.49 -4.92
CA ILE A 161 12.16 3.45 -6.03
C ILE A 161 13.36 3.28 -6.98
N LEU A 162 14.59 3.30 -6.44
CA LEU A 162 15.81 3.07 -7.24
C LEU A 162 15.77 1.72 -7.97
N TYR A 163 15.27 0.68 -7.29
CA TYR A 163 15.14 -0.65 -7.88
C TYR A 163 14.16 -0.68 -9.05
N ARG A 164 13.02 0.01 -8.96
CA ARG A 164 12.02 0.09 -10.04
C ARG A 164 12.49 0.92 -11.21
N LEU A 165 13.22 2.02 -10.97
CA LEU A 165 13.84 2.82 -12.03
C LEU A 165 14.85 2.00 -12.85
N LEU A 166 15.54 1.05 -12.22
CA LEU A 166 16.42 0.13 -12.92
C LEU A 166 15.64 -1.00 -13.57
N GLU A 167 14.91 -1.83 -12.82
CA GLU A 167 14.33 -3.08 -13.31
C GLU A 167 12.99 -2.95 -14.03
N GLY A 168 12.40 -1.76 -14.01
CA GLY A 168 11.08 -1.45 -14.55
C GLY A 168 10.02 -1.38 -13.45
N GLU A 169 9.02 -0.53 -13.68
CA GLU A 169 7.96 -0.20 -12.72
C GLU A 169 7.19 -1.44 -12.23
N ASP A 170 6.90 -2.36 -13.16
CA ASP A 170 6.11 -3.58 -12.93
C ASP A 170 6.92 -4.77 -12.40
N VAL A 171 8.20 -4.59 -12.07
CA VAL A 171 9.11 -5.71 -11.71
C VAL A 171 8.54 -6.56 -10.57
N ARG A 172 7.88 -5.94 -9.58
CA ARG A 172 7.28 -6.66 -8.44
C ARG A 172 6.07 -7.48 -8.84
N ARG A 173 5.21 -6.95 -9.74
CA ARG A 173 4.05 -7.68 -10.28
C ARG A 173 4.52 -8.90 -11.07
N LYS A 174 5.45 -8.69 -12.01
CA LYS A 174 6.08 -9.78 -12.82
C LYS A 174 6.69 -10.89 -11.94
N HIS A 175 7.39 -10.51 -10.87
CA HIS A 175 7.95 -11.48 -9.92
C HIS A 175 6.87 -12.26 -9.16
N LYS A 176 5.77 -11.60 -8.74
CA LYS A 176 4.66 -12.25 -8.04
C LYS A 176 3.94 -13.23 -8.95
N ASP A 177 3.71 -12.88 -10.20
CA ASP A 177 3.01 -13.73 -11.17
C ASP A 177 3.87 -14.94 -11.56
N ALA A 178 5.16 -14.74 -11.83
CA ALA A 178 6.10 -15.83 -12.05
C ALA A 178 6.18 -16.80 -10.84
N LEU A 179 6.05 -16.30 -9.61
CA LEU A 179 5.99 -17.15 -8.42
C LEU A 179 4.68 -17.94 -8.33
N LYS A 180 3.54 -17.31 -8.65
CA LYS A 180 2.23 -17.99 -8.70
C LYS A 180 2.24 -19.11 -9.74
N GLU A 181 2.73 -18.83 -10.94
CA GLU A 181 2.87 -19.82 -12.02
C GLU A 181 3.73 -21.01 -11.60
N ARG A 182 4.87 -20.75 -10.94
CA ARG A 182 5.75 -21.82 -10.41
C ARG A 182 5.04 -22.67 -9.36
N LYS A 183 4.26 -22.06 -8.45
CA LYS A 183 3.48 -22.78 -7.44
C LYS A 183 2.39 -23.64 -8.10
N SER A 184 1.67 -23.10 -9.08
CA SER A 184 0.64 -23.82 -9.84
C SER A 184 1.22 -24.98 -10.66
N ALA A 185 2.40 -24.78 -11.27
CA ALA A 185 3.11 -25.83 -11.99
C ALA A 185 3.66 -26.92 -11.05
N GLY A 186 4.16 -26.54 -9.87
CA GLY A 186 4.59 -27.47 -8.82
C GLY A 186 3.43 -28.28 -8.23
N GLY A 187 2.25 -27.66 -8.08
CA GLY A 187 1.01 -28.31 -7.66
C GLY A 187 0.53 -29.37 -8.66
N ARG A 188 0.51 -29.04 -9.97
CA ARG A 188 0.19 -30.02 -11.04
C ARG A 188 1.18 -31.18 -11.09
N ARG A 189 2.46 -30.94 -10.76
CA ARG A 189 3.49 -32.00 -10.68
C ARG A 189 3.32 -32.90 -9.46
N LYS A 190 2.92 -32.36 -8.30
CA LYS A 190 2.53 -33.14 -7.11
C LYS A 190 1.29 -33.99 -7.36
N GLN A 191 0.27 -33.43 -8.01
CA GLN A 191 -1.00 -34.10 -8.31
C GLN A 191 -0.82 -35.25 -9.33
N ARG A 192 0.11 -35.10 -10.29
CA ARG A 192 0.50 -36.19 -11.22
C ARG A 192 1.34 -37.31 -10.59
N LEU A 193 2.02 -37.05 -9.47
CA LEU A 193 2.92 -38.00 -8.81
C LEU A 193 2.31 -38.65 -7.56
N GLY A 194 1.10 -38.27 -7.13
CA GLY A 194 0.38 -38.92 -6.03
C GLY A 194 1.17 -39.03 -4.72
N CYS A 195 1.99 -38.02 -4.38
CA CYS A 195 2.81 -38.03 -3.17
C CYS A 195 2.54 -36.77 -2.34
N ASP A 196 1.67 -36.88 -1.35
CA ASP A 196 1.71 -36.04 -0.16
C ASP A 196 2.81 -36.59 0.75
N LEU A 197 3.99 -35.99 0.70
CA LEU A 197 5.05 -36.26 1.66
C LEU A 197 5.51 -34.94 2.30
N SER A 198 5.42 -34.91 3.62
CA SER A 198 6.11 -33.96 4.51
C SER A 198 7.64 -34.06 4.31
N PRO A 199 8.43 -33.04 4.70
CA PRO A 199 9.85 -32.95 4.34
C PRO A 199 10.79 -33.96 4.99
N GLU A 200 10.30 -34.94 5.76
CA GLU A 200 11.13 -35.87 6.52
C GLU A 200 10.61 -37.31 6.33
N ALA A 201 11.54 -38.19 5.94
CA ALA A 201 11.40 -39.62 5.62
C ALA A 201 10.92 -39.97 4.18
N VAL A 202 11.88 -40.35 3.34
CA VAL A 202 11.62 -41.14 2.11
C VAL A 202 11.84 -42.61 2.43
N PRO A 203 10.88 -43.49 2.10
CA PRO A 203 11.24 -44.68 1.35
C PRO A 203 10.44 -44.76 0.05
N PHE A 204 11.15 -44.93 -1.06
CA PHE A 204 10.58 -45.17 -2.39
C PHE A 204 9.73 -46.46 -2.37
N LYS A 205 8.43 -46.37 -2.67
CA LYS A 205 7.62 -47.54 -3.05
C LYS A 205 7.21 -47.43 -4.53
N LYS A 206 7.51 -48.51 -5.25
CA LYS A 206 7.37 -48.71 -6.71
C LYS A 206 5.93 -48.53 -7.19
N ILE A 207 5.76 -47.76 -8.27
CA ILE A 207 4.56 -47.80 -9.12
C ILE A 207 4.67 -49.03 -10.03
N LYS A 208 3.76 -49.99 -9.88
CA LYS A 208 3.49 -51.03 -10.91
C LYS A 208 2.46 -50.45 -11.89
N THR A 209 2.86 -50.24 -13.13
CA THR A 209 1.93 -50.10 -14.25
C THR A 209 2.23 -51.21 -15.25
N GLY A 210 1.27 -52.13 -15.42
CA GLY A 210 1.28 -53.14 -16.47
C GLY A 210 1.10 -52.51 -17.84
N GLY A 211 1.66 -53.16 -18.87
CA GLY A 211 1.57 -52.75 -20.27
C GLY A 211 2.90 -52.96 -20.98
N GLU A 212 3.02 -54.09 -21.66
CA GLU A 212 4.21 -54.58 -22.35
C GLU A 212 4.73 -53.64 -23.45
N LYS A 213 5.98 -53.18 -23.31
CA LYS A 213 6.94 -53.05 -24.41
C LYS A 213 8.34 -53.37 -23.89
N LYS A 214 8.82 -54.57 -24.20
CA LYS A 214 10.22 -55.00 -23.99
C LYS A 214 11.14 -54.14 -24.86
N ALA A 215 11.67 -53.06 -24.31
CA ALA A 215 12.92 -52.46 -24.74
C ALA A 215 13.94 -52.71 -23.64
N ALA A 216 15.08 -53.30 -24.00
CA ALA A 216 16.15 -53.69 -23.10
C ALA A 216 16.57 -52.54 -22.16
N LYS A 217 16.02 -52.52 -20.94
CA LYS A 217 16.55 -51.72 -19.84
C LYS A 217 17.68 -52.52 -19.24
N LYS A 218 18.90 -52.01 -19.44
CA LYS A 218 20.09 -52.40 -18.69
C LYS A 218 19.72 -52.33 -17.20
N ASP A 219 19.75 -53.47 -16.50
CA ASP A 219 19.57 -53.52 -15.05
C ASP A 219 20.74 -52.74 -14.43
N MET A 220 20.50 -51.46 -14.16
CA MET A 220 21.41 -50.62 -13.38
C MET A 220 21.04 -50.75 -11.91
N SER A 221 22.04 -50.88 -11.04
CA SER A 221 21.81 -51.04 -9.60
C SER A 221 21.08 -49.83 -9.00
N GLU A 222 20.38 -50.01 -7.88
CA GLU A 222 19.76 -48.89 -7.15
C GLU A 222 20.79 -47.81 -6.79
N GLU A 223 22.03 -48.21 -6.51
CA GLU A 223 23.17 -47.32 -6.25
C GLU A 223 23.58 -46.49 -7.47
N GLU A 224 23.59 -47.07 -8.68
CA GLU A 224 23.93 -46.33 -9.91
C GLU A 224 22.85 -45.30 -10.28
N ASN A 225 21.58 -45.61 -9.99
CA ASN A 225 20.48 -44.66 -10.18
C ASN A 225 20.54 -43.50 -9.17
N GLU A 226 20.87 -43.80 -7.90
CA GLU A 226 21.03 -42.78 -6.87
C GLU A 226 22.25 -41.88 -7.13
N ALA A 227 23.36 -42.45 -7.62
CA ALA A 227 24.54 -41.71 -8.03
C ALA A 227 24.25 -40.73 -9.18
N LYS A 228 23.56 -41.19 -10.24
CA LYS A 228 23.15 -40.32 -11.35
C LYS A 228 22.16 -39.24 -10.91
N ALA A 229 21.26 -39.53 -9.99
CA ALA A 229 20.35 -38.52 -9.43
C ALA A 229 21.12 -37.45 -8.64
N LYS A 230 22.09 -37.85 -7.80
CA LYS A 230 22.97 -36.93 -7.07
C LYS A 230 23.80 -36.06 -8.02
N GLU A 231 24.33 -36.65 -9.08
CA GLU A 231 25.11 -35.95 -10.10
C GLU A 231 24.26 -34.96 -10.90
N TRP A 232 23.03 -35.34 -11.29
CA TRP A 232 22.09 -34.43 -11.94
C TRP A 232 21.71 -33.26 -11.02
N VAL A 233 21.42 -33.52 -9.74
CA VAL A 233 21.16 -32.46 -8.74
C VAL A 233 22.36 -31.53 -8.58
N LYS A 234 23.58 -32.08 -8.58
CA LYS A 234 24.82 -31.28 -8.52
C LYS A 234 24.98 -30.40 -9.77
N SER A 235 24.80 -30.97 -10.96
CA SER A 235 24.85 -30.24 -12.23
C SER A 235 23.81 -29.12 -12.30
N GLU A 236 22.56 -29.39 -11.88
CA GLU A 236 21.51 -28.36 -11.82
C GLU A 236 21.81 -27.26 -10.79
N LYS A 237 22.40 -27.61 -9.64
CA LYS A 237 22.87 -26.62 -8.66
C LYS A 237 23.99 -25.73 -9.22
N GLU A 238 24.91 -26.31 -9.98
CA GLU A 238 26.00 -25.58 -10.65
C GLU A 238 25.46 -24.64 -11.73
N LYS A 239 24.60 -25.12 -12.64
CA LYS A 239 23.93 -24.28 -13.65
C LYS A 239 23.16 -23.14 -12.99
N ALA A 240 22.37 -23.42 -11.95
CA ALA A 240 21.65 -22.40 -11.20
C ALA A 240 22.59 -21.40 -10.51
N SER A 241 23.78 -21.83 -10.09
CA SER A 241 24.81 -20.95 -9.52
C SER A 241 25.38 -19.99 -10.56
N VAL A 242 25.73 -20.51 -11.75
CA VAL A 242 26.24 -19.72 -12.88
C VAL A 242 25.19 -18.68 -13.31
N LEU A 243 23.94 -19.10 -13.54
CA LEU A 243 22.83 -18.20 -13.90
C LEU A 243 22.61 -17.09 -12.85
N ARG A 244 22.76 -17.40 -11.56
CA ARG A 244 22.67 -16.40 -10.49
C ARG A 244 23.83 -15.39 -10.54
N LYS A 245 25.05 -15.84 -10.84
CA LYS A 245 26.23 -14.97 -11.00
C LYS A 245 26.07 -14.07 -12.23
N GLU A 246 25.68 -14.61 -13.37
CA GLU A 246 25.40 -13.86 -14.60
C GLU A 246 24.33 -12.80 -14.36
N LYS A 247 23.22 -13.16 -13.72
CA LYS A 247 22.16 -12.20 -13.37
C LYS A 247 22.67 -11.09 -12.44
N LYS A 248 23.53 -11.43 -11.46
CA LYS A 248 24.17 -10.44 -10.56
C LYS A 248 25.03 -9.47 -11.35
N ILE A 249 25.86 -9.96 -12.27
CA ILE A 249 26.72 -9.13 -13.11
C ILE A 249 25.90 -8.23 -14.03
N ALA A 250 24.84 -8.77 -14.65
CA ALA A 250 23.95 -7.99 -15.52
C ALA A 250 23.27 -6.84 -14.76
N MET A 251 22.76 -7.10 -13.54
CA MET A 251 22.18 -6.06 -12.68
C MET A 251 23.21 -4.98 -12.31
N ALA A 252 24.43 -5.37 -11.93
CA ALA A 252 25.49 -4.42 -11.59
C ALA A 252 25.90 -3.55 -12.78
N LYS A 253 26.08 -4.15 -13.97
CA LYS A 253 26.39 -3.40 -15.21
C LYS A 253 25.30 -2.37 -15.53
N LYS A 254 24.04 -2.75 -15.37
CA LYS A 254 22.89 -1.86 -15.60
C LYS A 254 22.87 -0.68 -14.62
N ALA A 255 23.16 -0.93 -13.34
CA ALA A 255 23.24 0.11 -12.32
C ALA A 255 24.36 1.12 -12.62
N VAL A 256 25.56 0.64 -12.94
CA VAL A 256 26.72 1.48 -13.29
C VAL A 256 26.43 2.28 -14.55
N ALA A 257 25.88 1.65 -15.58
CA ALA A 257 25.53 2.33 -16.83
C ALA A 257 24.51 3.46 -16.59
N ARG A 258 23.41 3.18 -15.87
CA ARG A 258 22.38 4.18 -15.58
C ARG A 258 22.91 5.32 -14.71
N TYR A 259 23.71 5.02 -13.70
CA TYR A 259 24.34 6.04 -12.85
C TYR A 259 25.29 6.96 -13.64
N GLY A 260 26.00 6.41 -14.64
CA GLY A 260 26.89 7.20 -15.49
C GLY A 260 26.16 8.04 -16.55
N SER A 261 25.05 7.54 -17.10
CA SER A 261 24.37 8.16 -18.25
C SER A 261 23.19 9.05 -17.91
N ASP A 262 22.50 8.82 -16.78
CA ASP A 262 21.30 9.55 -16.36
C ASP A 262 21.61 10.47 -15.15
N PRO A 263 21.68 11.80 -15.36
CA PRO A 263 21.93 12.76 -14.29
C PRO A 263 20.88 12.75 -13.18
N ASP A 264 19.61 12.55 -13.53
CA ASP A 264 18.49 12.58 -12.58
C ASP A 264 18.51 11.33 -11.70
N PHE A 265 18.74 10.15 -12.31
CA PHE A 265 18.92 8.91 -11.54
C PHE A 265 20.14 9.00 -10.61
N ARG A 266 21.26 9.54 -11.10
CA ARG A 266 22.45 9.77 -10.27
C ARG A 266 22.14 10.72 -9.11
N PHE A 267 21.44 11.82 -9.37
CA PHE A 267 21.05 12.76 -8.31
C PHE A 267 20.18 12.08 -7.25
N LEU A 268 19.15 11.33 -7.66
CA LEU A 268 18.30 10.58 -6.72
C LEU A 268 19.09 9.54 -5.93
N HIS A 269 19.97 8.77 -6.59
CA HIS A 269 20.82 7.78 -5.94
C HIS A 269 21.71 8.41 -4.86
N GLU A 270 22.33 9.54 -5.19
CA GLU A 270 23.16 10.30 -4.25
C GLU A 270 22.34 10.86 -3.08
N ARG A 271 21.15 11.40 -3.32
CA ARG A 271 20.28 11.90 -2.24
C ARG A 271 19.77 10.78 -1.32
N VAL A 272 19.49 9.59 -1.87
CA VAL A 272 19.15 8.41 -1.07
C VAL A 272 20.33 7.98 -0.20
N SER A 273 21.55 7.95 -0.74
CA SER A 273 22.73 7.57 0.04
C SER A 273 23.14 8.62 1.06
N ASP A 274 22.96 9.92 0.78
CA ASP A 274 23.13 11.01 1.75
C ASP A 274 22.24 10.79 2.96
N LEU A 275 20.93 10.61 2.73
CA LEU A 275 19.96 10.46 3.82
C LEU A 275 20.26 9.27 4.71
N PHE A 276 20.61 8.11 4.13
CA PHE A 276 21.03 6.95 4.92
C PHE A 276 22.33 7.24 5.69
N ALA A 277 23.33 7.85 5.06
CA ALA A 277 24.60 8.13 5.72
C ALA A 277 24.45 9.11 6.89
N GLU A 278 23.68 10.19 6.72
CA GLU A 278 23.36 11.16 7.76
C GLU A 278 22.66 10.51 8.96
N LEU A 279 21.60 9.73 8.71
CA LEU A 279 20.84 9.06 9.76
C LEU A 279 21.68 8.01 10.48
N LEU A 280 22.49 7.23 9.75
CA LEU A 280 23.35 6.21 10.35
C LEU A 280 24.45 6.83 11.21
N LYS A 281 25.02 7.97 10.81
CA LYS A 281 25.99 8.71 11.63
C LYS A 281 25.34 9.20 12.93
N ALA A 282 24.18 9.85 12.83
CA ALA A 282 23.42 10.33 13.99
C ALA A 282 23.01 9.17 14.93
N ASP A 283 22.57 8.04 14.36
CA ASP A 283 22.22 6.85 15.13
C ASP A 283 23.43 6.25 15.86
N MET A 284 24.61 6.27 15.25
CA MET A 284 25.85 5.83 15.90
C MET A 284 26.30 6.77 17.01
N GLU A 285 26.10 8.08 16.86
CA GLU A 285 26.35 9.07 17.92
C GLU A 285 25.39 8.90 19.10
N ASN A 286 24.11 8.68 18.81
CA ASN A 286 23.09 8.34 19.82
C ASN A 286 23.43 7.04 20.54
N LEU A 287 23.91 6.02 19.80
CA LEU A 287 24.35 4.75 20.38
C LEU A 287 25.53 4.96 21.33
N LYS A 288 26.56 5.70 20.91
CA LYS A 288 27.73 6.01 21.75
C LYS A 288 27.35 6.81 23.00
N SER A 289 26.33 7.66 22.89
CA SER A 289 25.80 8.48 23.99
C SER A 289 24.76 7.76 24.86
N ASN A 290 24.57 6.44 24.68
CA ASN A 290 23.55 5.63 25.36
C ASN A 290 22.10 6.14 25.19
N GLN A 291 21.81 6.89 24.13
CA GLN A 291 20.49 7.40 23.78
C GLN A 291 19.76 6.44 22.82
N SER A 292 19.62 5.18 23.22
CA SER A 292 19.05 4.11 22.39
C SER A 292 17.63 4.38 21.89
N HIS A 293 16.84 5.16 22.63
CA HIS A 293 15.47 5.55 22.27
C HIS A 293 15.39 6.55 21.10
N LYS A 294 16.50 7.23 20.77
CA LYS A 294 16.59 8.17 19.64
C LYS A 294 17.09 7.53 18.34
N ILE A 295 17.47 6.25 18.39
CA ILE A 295 17.97 5.53 17.22
C ILE A 295 16.81 5.32 16.24
N SER A 296 17.02 5.77 15.00
CA SER A 296 16.06 5.65 13.92
C SER A 296 15.96 4.22 13.37
N LEU A 297 14.97 3.98 12.51
CA LEU A 297 14.86 2.72 11.76
C LEU A 297 15.73 2.69 10.48
N ALA A 298 16.62 3.67 10.27
CA ALA A 298 17.49 3.71 9.09
C ALA A 298 18.34 2.43 8.97
N ALA A 299 18.96 1.96 10.06
CA ALA A 299 19.75 0.74 10.05
C ALA A 299 18.94 -0.53 9.73
N LYS A 300 17.65 -0.56 10.09
CA LYS A 300 16.74 -1.67 9.74
C LYS A 300 16.56 -1.79 8.23
N TRP A 301 16.41 -0.65 7.56
CA TRP A 301 16.02 -0.59 6.15
C TRP A 301 17.16 -0.28 5.19
N CYS A 302 18.31 0.16 5.70
CA CYS A 302 19.55 0.24 4.93
C CYS A 302 19.83 -1.14 4.33
N PRO A 303 20.00 -1.25 2.99
CA PRO A 303 20.33 -2.52 2.36
C PRO A 303 21.55 -3.17 3.00
N SER A 304 21.49 -4.49 3.18
CA SER A 304 22.69 -5.26 3.52
C SER A 304 23.51 -5.50 2.26
N ILE A 305 24.83 -5.63 2.42
CA ILE A 305 25.73 -6.04 1.33
C ILE A 305 25.19 -7.32 0.69
N ASP A 306 25.17 -7.37 -0.64
CA ASP A 306 24.65 -8.48 -1.44
C ASP A 306 23.17 -8.81 -1.22
N SER A 307 22.39 -7.93 -0.58
CA SER A 307 20.92 -8.01 -0.60
C SER A 307 20.37 -7.81 -2.01
N SER A 308 19.09 -8.12 -2.24
CA SER A 308 18.47 -7.91 -3.55
C SER A 308 18.55 -6.45 -4.01
N PHE A 309 18.41 -5.50 -3.09
CA PHE A 309 18.54 -4.08 -3.38
C PHE A 309 19.98 -3.70 -3.69
N ASP A 310 20.96 -4.14 -2.88
CA ASP A 310 22.36 -3.82 -3.12
C ASP A 310 22.87 -4.42 -4.45
N ARG A 311 22.49 -5.66 -4.78
CA ARG A 311 22.85 -6.29 -6.07
C ARG A 311 22.33 -5.53 -7.28
N ALA A 312 21.20 -4.85 -7.13
CA ALA A 312 20.56 -4.12 -8.21
C ALA A 312 20.99 -2.65 -8.26
N THR A 313 21.23 -2.00 -7.13
CA THR A 313 21.42 -0.54 -7.03
C THR A 313 22.85 -0.12 -6.66
N LEU A 314 23.64 -1.06 -6.12
CA LEU A 314 24.99 -0.83 -5.56
C LEU A 314 25.04 0.27 -4.48
N ILE A 315 23.89 0.58 -3.86
CA ILE A 315 23.73 1.73 -2.95
C ILE A 315 24.58 1.59 -1.68
N CYS A 316 24.92 0.36 -1.24
CA CYS A 316 25.76 0.18 -0.05
C CYS A 316 27.17 0.77 -0.24
N GLU A 317 27.70 0.77 -1.47
CA GLU A 317 28.99 1.39 -1.75
C GLU A 317 28.93 2.91 -1.52
N SER A 318 27.92 3.58 -2.09
CA SER A 318 27.73 5.03 -1.93
C SER A 318 27.48 5.41 -0.47
N ILE A 319 26.61 4.67 0.24
CA ILE A 319 26.37 4.89 1.68
C ILE A 319 27.66 4.71 2.48
N ALA A 320 28.41 3.62 2.25
CA ALA A 320 29.63 3.33 3.00
C ALA A 320 30.70 4.41 2.81
N ARG A 321 30.90 4.88 1.57
CA ARG A 321 31.82 5.98 1.26
C ARG A 321 31.43 7.28 1.95
N LYS A 322 30.13 7.57 2.08
CA LYS A 322 29.64 8.77 2.78
C LYS A 322 29.73 8.65 4.30
N VAL A 323 29.58 7.45 4.84
CA VAL A 323 29.77 7.18 6.27
C VAL A 323 31.25 7.24 6.65
N PHE A 324 32.13 6.70 5.81
CA PHE A 324 33.58 6.64 6.03
C PHE A 324 34.36 7.35 4.92
N PRO A 325 34.24 8.69 4.78
CA PRO A 325 34.86 9.42 3.69
C PRO A 325 36.39 9.37 3.77
N ARG A 326 37.04 9.23 2.61
CA ARG A 326 38.48 8.99 2.49
C ARG A 326 39.31 10.07 3.20
N GLU A 327 38.85 11.31 3.10
CA GLU A 327 39.50 12.51 3.64
C GLU A 327 39.51 12.52 5.17
N SER A 328 38.59 11.79 5.81
CA SER A 328 38.49 11.74 7.28
C SER A 328 39.32 10.61 7.91
N TYR A 329 39.90 9.70 7.12
CA TYR A 329 40.59 8.51 7.62
C TYR A 329 41.94 8.31 6.93
N LYS A 330 43.04 8.55 7.67
CA LYS A 330 44.42 8.37 7.18
C LYS A 330 44.70 6.97 6.62
N GLU A 331 44.02 5.95 7.14
CA GLU A 331 44.16 4.55 6.66
C GLU A 331 43.72 4.33 5.21
N TYR A 332 43.04 5.29 4.57
CA TYR A 332 42.63 5.25 3.17
C TYR A 332 43.46 6.16 2.25
N GLU A 333 44.42 6.89 2.80
CA GLU A 333 45.35 7.69 2.01
C GLU A 333 46.21 6.78 1.12
N GLY A 334 46.30 7.09 -0.17
CA GLY A 334 47.06 6.27 -1.15
C GLY A 334 46.48 4.90 -1.50
N MET A 335 45.37 4.46 -0.86
CA MET A 335 44.71 3.20 -1.17
C MET A 335 44.08 3.17 -2.58
N GLU A 336 44.13 2.02 -3.25
CA GLU A 336 43.42 1.80 -4.51
C GLU A 336 41.90 1.90 -4.31
N GLU A 337 41.21 2.48 -5.29
CA GLU A 337 39.78 2.80 -5.21
C GLU A 337 38.90 1.55 -4.97
N THR A 338 39.26 0.41 -5.57
CA THR A 338 38.57 -0.87 -5.38
C THR A 338 38.75 -1.41 -3.96
N HIS A 339 39.97 -1.32 -3.41
CA HIS A 339 40.28 -1.78 -2.06
C HIS A 339 39.61 -0.88 -1.01
N TYR A 340 39.59 0.43 -1.24
CA TYR A 340 38.87 1.39 -0.42
C TYR A 340 37.37 1.08 -0.38
N ALA A 341 36.73 0.91 -1.53
CA ALA A 341 35.31 0.57 -1.63
C ALA A 341 34.96 -0.74 -0.89
N TYR A 342 35.81 -1.76 -1.03
CA TYR A 342 35.64 -3.03 -0.30
C TYR A 342 35.73 -2.85 1.22
N ARG A 343 36.76 -2.13 1.70
CA ARG A 343 37.01 -1.86 3.12
C ARG A 343 35.85 -1.12 3.77
N VAL A 344 35.40 -0.01 3.19
CA VAL A 344 34.33 0.80 3.79
C VAL A 344 32.99 0.07 3.81
N ARG A 345 32.69 -0.76 2.80
CA ARG A 345 31.49 -1.61 2.80
C ARG A 345 31.52 -2.59 3.97
N ASP A 346 32.64 -3.30 4.17
CA ASP A 346 32.75 -4.23 5.30
C ASP A 346 32.64 -3.52 6.65
N ARG A 347 33.23 -2.32 6.80
CA ARG A 347 33.07 -1.47 7.99
C ARG A 347 31.62 -1.03 8.21
N LEU A 348 30.91 -0.57 7.18
CA LEU A 348 29.49 -0.22 7.27
C LEU A 348 28.68 -1.39 7.84
N ARG A 349 28.94 -2.62 7.38
CA ARG A 349 28.27 -3.81 7.92
C ARG A 349 28.64 -4.05 9.39
N LYS A 350 29.93 -4.14 9.72
CA LYS A 350 30.41 -4.59 11.03
C LYS A 350 30.32 -3.53 12.13
N GLU A 351 30.71 -2.30 11.83
CA GLU A 351 30.84 -1.21 12.81
C GLU A 351 29.57 -0.37 12.94
N VAL A 352 28.65 -0.41 11.95
CA VAL A 352 27.44 0.43 11.95
C VAL A 352 26.17 -0.41 11.98
N LEU A 353 25.92 -1.22 10.93
CA LEU A 353 24.64 -1.91 10.80
C LEU A 353 24.44 -3.00 11.86
N VAL A 354 25.46 -3.80 12.17
CA VAL A 354 25.38 -4.85 13.21
C VAL A 354 25.05 -4.28 14.60
N PRO A 355 25.80 -3.30 15.15
CA PRO A 355 25.50 -2.77 16.48
C PRO A 355 24.16 -2.03 16.54
N LEU A 356 23.81 -1.24 15.52
CA LEU A 356 22.51 -0.56 15.49
C LEU A 356 21.34 -1.55 15.43
N ARG A 357 21.40 -2.57 14.58
CA ARG A 357 20.35 -3.60 14.50
C ARG A 357 20.21 -4.43 15.78
N LYS A 358 21.31 -4.61 16.53
CA LYS A 358 21.28 -5.27 17.84
C LYS A 358 20.48 -4.45 18.85
N VAL A 359 20.69 -3.13 18.92
CA VAL A 359 19.97 -2.24 19.86
C VAL A 359 18.51 -2.01 19.46
N LEU A 360 18.19 -2.12 18.17
CA LEU A 360 16.81 -2.08 17.69
C LEU A 360 15.98 -3.33 18.10
N GLU A 361 16.63 -4.40 18.59
CA GLU A 361 15.98 -5.64 19.05
C GLU A 361 14.98 -6.23 18.02
N LEU A 362 15.40 -6.25 16.75
CA LEU A 362 14.56 -6.72 15.65
C LEU A 362 14.33 -8.25 15.74
N PRO A 363 13.10 -8.75 15.50
CA PRO A 363 12.80 -10.19 15.55
C PRO A 363 13.74 -11.02 14.67
N GLU A 364 14.07 -10.50 13.49
CA GLU A 364 14.90 -11.17 12.49
C GLU A 364 16.33 -11.46 13.00
N VAL A 365 16.85 -10.64 13.92
CA VAL A 365 18.17 -10.85 14.55
C VAL A 365 18.15 -12.08 15.46
N TYR A 366 17.13 -12.20 16.32
CA TYR A 366 16.97 -13.34 17.22
C TYR A 366 16.62 -14.62 16.46
N MET A 367 15.71 -14.54 15.49
CA MET A 367 15.31 -15.68 14.65
C MET A 367 16.49 -16.23 13.86
N GLY A 368 17.29 -15.34 13.24
CA GLY A 368 18.49 -15.73 12.49
C GLY A 368 19.56 -16.38 13.38
N ALA A 369 19.71 -15.92 14.62
CA ALA A 369 20.61 -16.50 15.61
C ALA A 369 20.04 -17.73 16.34
N LYS A 370 18.80 -18.14 16.05
CA LYS A 370 18.04 -19.18 16.77
C LYS A 370 17.89 -18.90 18.27
N GLN A 371 17.95 -17.63 18.68
CA GLN A 371 17.83 -17.18 20.07
C GLN A 371 16.38 -16.83 20.42
N TRP A 372 15.46 -17.78 20.23
CA TRP A 372 14.02 -17.55 20.43
C TRP A 372 13.68 -17.14 21.87
N GLY A 373 14.33 -17.77 22.86
CA GLY A 373 14.13 -17.51 24.29
C GLY A 373 14.48 -16.09 24.77
N SER A 374 15.16 -15.29 23.94
CA SER A 374 15.52 -13.90 24.25
C SER A 374 14.72 -12.86 23.45
N LEU A 375 13.81 -13.30 22.57
CA LEU A 375 13.04 -12.40 21.72
C LEU A 375 12.04 -11.56 22.58
N PRO A 376 12.08 -10.22 22.49
CA PRO A 376 11.17 -9.35 23.24
C PRO A 376 9.84 -9.12 22.50
N TYR A 377 8.83 -9.95 22.78
CA TYR A 377 7.53 -9.91 22.06
C TYR A 377 6.82 -8.54 22.08
N ASN A 378 6.94 -7.82 23.20
CA ASN A 378 6.43 -6.48 23.43
C ASN A 378 7.05 -5.40 22.52
N ARG A 379 8.18 -5.67 21.86
CA ARG A 379 8.79 -4.76 20.87
C ARG A 379 8.51 -5.15 19.42
N VAL A 380 7.83 -6.27 19.19
CA VAL A 380 7.53 -6.78 17.85
C VAL A 380 6.48 -5.87 17.20
N ALA A 381 6.82 -5.28 16.06
CA ALA A 381 5.90 -4.46 15.28
C ALA A 381 4.71 -5.28 14.73
N SER A 382 3.57 -4.64 14.51
CA SER A 382 2.31 -5.31 14.11
C SER A 382 2.44 -6.19 12.86
N VAL A 383 3.12 -5.68 11.82
CA VAL A 383 3.37 -6.42 10.57
C VAL A 383 4.33 -7.59 10.79
N ALA A 384 5.35 -7.41 11.62
CA ALA A 384 6.27 -8.51 11.97
C ALA A 384 5.54 -9.59 12.77
N MET A 385 4.65 -9.20 13.69
CA MET A 385 3.81 -10.13 14.44
C MET A 385 2.93 -10.95 13.48
N LYS A 386 2.24 -10.30 12.54
CA LYS A 386 1.42 -10.96 11.52
C LYS A 386 2.23 -11.96 10.67
N ASN A 387 3.45 -11.59 10.27
CA ASN A 387 4.27 -12.41 9.38
C ASN A 387 4.97 -13.58 10.11
N TYR A 388 5.35 -13.39 11.37
CA TYR A 388 6.21 -14.34 12.09
C TYR A 388 5.48 -15.15 13.17
N LYS A 389 4.21 -14.86 13.48
CA LYS A 389 3.36 -15.59 14.44
C LYS A 389 3.47 -17.13 14.35
N ARG A 390 3.49 -17.69 13.14
CA ARG A 390 3.64 -19.15 12.93
C ARG A 390 5.00 -19.68 13.39
N PHE A 391 6.06 -18.89 13.22
CA PHE A 391 7.40 -19.26 13.68
C PHE A 391 7.52 -19.13 15.21
N PHE A 392 6.87 -18.13 15.81
CA PHE A 392 6.83 -17.96 17.26
C PHE A 392 6.15 -19.16 17.92
N LEU A 393 4.97 -19.57 17.42
CA LEU A 393 4.30 -20.78 17.90
C LEU A 393 5.16 -22.04 17.70
N LYS A 394 5.82 -22.17 16.56
CA LYS A 394 6.64 -23.37 16.26
C LYS A 394 7.89 -23.48 17.14
N HIS A 395 8.52 -22.37 17.51
CA HIS A 395 9.85 -22.38 18.12
C HIS A 395 9.89 -21.88 19.58
N ASP A 396 8.83 -21.25 20.08
CA ASP A 396 8.77 -20.65 21.41
C ASP A 396 7.32 -20.56 21.93
N GLU A 397 6.59 -21.67 21.81
CA GLU A 397 5.16 -21.77 22.05
C GLU A 397 4.74 -21.27 23.44
N GLU A 398 5.41 -21.73 24.51
CA GLU A 398 5.04 -21.43 25.89
C GLU A 398 5.16 -19.94 26.23
N ARG A 399 6.30 -19.31 25.91
CA ARG A 399 6.50 -17.87 26.14
C ARG A 399 5.58 -17.04 25.27
N PHE A 400 5.33 -17.47 24.04
CA PHE A 400 4.43 -16.76 23.14
C PHE A 400 2.98 -16.82 23.63
N LYS A 401 2.47 -17.99 24.01
CA LYS A 401 1.13 -18.14 24.61
C LYS A 401 0.98 -17.30 25.88
N LYS A 402 1.96 -17.35 26.78
CA LYS A 402 2.00 -16.50 27.97
C LYS A 402 1.94 -15.01 27.62
N TYR A 403 2.69 -14.58 26.60
CA TYR A 403 2.63 -13.20 26.14
C TYR A 403 1.23 -12.82 25.62
N LEU A 404 0.53 -13.69 24.88
CA LEU A 404 -0.84 -13.45 24.44
C LEU A 404 -1.82 -13.33 25.62
N GLU A 405 -1.67 -14.19 26.64
CA GLU A 405 -2.43 -14.10 27.90
C GLU A 405 -2.16 -12.78 28.65
N ASP A 406 -0.90 -12.36 28.74
CA ASP A 406 -0.53 -11.09 29.35
C ASP A 406 -1.12 -9.89 28.57
N VAL A 407 -1.21 -9.97 27.24
CA VAL A 407 -1.90 -8.96 26.43
C VAL A 407 -3.41 -8.98 26.69
N LYS A 408 -4.05 -10.16 26.75
CA LYS A 408 -5.48 -10.30 27.10
C LYS A 408 -5.80 -9.70 28.47
N ALA A 409 -4.91 -9.92 29.44
CA ALA A 409 -5.02 -9.40 30.80
C ALA A 409 -4.62 -7.92 30.93
N GLY A 410 -4.19 -7.26 29.86
CA GLY A 410 -3.76 -5.84 29.87
C GLY A 410 -2.39 -5.60 30.51
N LYS A 411 -1.63 -6.64 30.85
CA LYS A 411 -0.27 -6.57 31.41
C LYS A 411 0.78 -6.24 30.35
N ALA A 412 0.51 -6.59 29.10
CA ALA A 412 1.33 -6.28 27.94
C ALA A 412 0.51 -5.58 26.85
N LYS A 413 1.20 -4.92 25.91
CA LYS A 413 0.58 -4.27 24.75
C LYS A 413 1.10 -4.89 23.46
N MET A 414 0.18 -5.17 22.55
CA MET A 414 0.50 -5.59 21.19
C MET A 414 0.37 -4.41 20.22
N ALA A 415 1.25 -4.30 19.24
CA ALA A 415 1.14 -3.30 18.20
C ALA A 415 0.10 -3.72 17.14
N ALA A 416 -0.77 -2.78 16.73
CA ALA A 416 -1.76 -2.96 15.66
C ALA A 416 -1.75 -1.83 14.60
N GLY A 417 -1.11 -0.69 14.88
CA GLY A 417 -1.31 0.55 14.12
C GLY A 417 -1.10 0.45 12.60
N ALA A 418 -0.05 -0.25 12.16
CA ALA A 418 0.30 -0.34 10.73
C ALA A 418 -0.48 -1.41 9.93
N LEU A 419 -1.32 -2.23 10.58
CA LEU A 419 -2.16 -3.21 9.88
C LEU A 419 -3.48 -2.59 9.45
N LEU A 420 -3.96 -3.00 8.28
CA LEU A 420 -5.28 -2.62 7.78
C LEU A 420 -6.37 -3.53 8.36
N PRO A 421 -7.64 -3.08 8.48
CA PRO A 421 -8.71 -3.90 9.05
C PRO A 421 -8.89 -5.25 8.33
N HIS A 422 -8.95 -5.24 6.99
CA HIS A 422 -9.07 -6.45 6.16
C HIS A 422 -7.88 -7.40 6.33
N GLU A 423 -6.68 -6.86 6.59
CA GLU A 423 -5.47 -7.64 6.83
C GLU A 423 -5.49 -8.39 8.16
N ILE A 424 -6.24 -7.90 9.14
CA ILE A 424 -6.44 -8.54 10.45
C ILE A 424 -7.49 -9.62 10.30
N ILE A 425 -8.67 -9.30 9.75
CA ILE A 425 -9.77 -10.28 9.63
C ILE A 425 -9.41 -11.47 8.73
N GLY A 426 -8.61 -11.26 7.67
CA GLY A 426 -8.12 -12.33 6.80
C GLY A 426 -7.17 -13.32 7.51
N SER A 427 -6.70 -12.99 8.71
CA SER A 427 -5.85 -13.84 9.54
C SER A 427 -6.61 -14.57 10.66
N VAL A 428 -7.92 -14.34 10.81
CA VAL A 428 -8.74 -14.87 11.91
C VAL A 428 -9.05 -16.36 11.76
N GLU A 429 -9.13 -16.85 10.52
CA GLU A 429 -9.39 -18.26 10.21
C GLU A 429 -8.14 -19.14 10.33
N GLU A 430 -6.97 -18.57 10.65
CA GLU A 430 -5.70 -19.29 10.74
C GLU A 430 -5.54 -20.08 12.07
N GLY A 431 -6.49 -20.95 12.41
CA GLY A 431 -6.40 -21.90 13.54
C GLY A 431 -5.92 -21.26 14.85
N ASP A 432 -4.96 -21.92 15.53
CA ASP A 432 -4.32 -21.45 16.78
C ASP A 432 -3.65 -20.07 16.69
N VAL A 433 -3.51 -19.54 15.47
CA VAL A 433 -2.90 -18.23 15.20
C VAL A 433 -3.93 -17.11 15.06
N GLY A 434 -5.22 -17.43 15.07
CA GLY A 434 -6.33 -16.47 15.01
C GLY A 434 -6.38 -15.55 16.24
N GLU A 435 -5.88 -16.01 17.40
CA GLU A 435 -5.82 -15.23 18.63
C GLU A 435 -5.00 -13.93 18.48
N VAL A 436 -3.94 -13.96 17.66
CA VAL A 436 -3.15 -12.75 17.36
C VAL A 436 -4.01 -11.73 16.63
N ALA A 437 -4.86 -12.15 15.70
CA ALA A 437 -5.74 -11.26 14.95
C ALA A 437 -6.80 -10.63 15.87
N GLU A 438 -7.40 -11.41 16.77
CA GLU A 438 -8.34 -10.94 17.79
C GLU A 438 -7.72 -9.80 18.63
N LEU A 439 -6.51 -10.03 19.15
CA LEU A 439 -5.80 -9.05 19.98
C LEU A 439 -5.41 -7.80 19.19
N GLN A 440 -5.02 -7.95 17.92
CA GLN A 440 -4.71 -6.82 17.05
C GLN A 440 -5.95 -5.99 16.71
N TRP A 441 -7.09 -6.64 16.48
CA TRP A 441 -8.37 -5.98 16.24
C TRP A 441 -8.81 -5.19 17.46
N LYS A 442 -8.86 -5.83 18.63
CA LYS A 442 -9.22 -5.18 19.89
C LYS A 442 -8.35 -3.95 20.15
N ARG A 443 -7.04 -4.08 19.98
CA ARG A 443 -6.10 -2.95 20.11
C ARG A 443 -6.41 -1.81 19.14
N MET A 444 -6.72 -2.13 17.89
CA MET A 444 -7.05 -1.16 16.86
C MET A 444 -8.32 -0.39 17.20
N VAL A 445 -9.38 -1.09 17.62
CA VAL A 445 -10.65 -0.48 18.05
C VAL A 445 -10.42 0.41 19.26
N GLU A 446 -9.69 -0.05 20.28
CA GLU A 446 -9.34 0.77 21.45
C GLU A 446 -8.57 2.03 21.10
N ASP A 447 -7.61 1.96 20.16
CA ASP A 447 -6.83 3.13 19.75
C ASP A 447 -7.67 4.13 18.95
N MET A 448 -8.67 3.66 18.19
CA MET A 448 -9.63 4.52 17.49
C MET A 448 -10.63 5.16 18.46
N LEU A 449 -11.15 4.41 19.44
CA LEU A 449 -12.08 4.92 20.46
C LEU A 449 -11.44 6.00 21.36
N LYS A 450 -10.11 6.01 21.50
CA LYS A 450 -9.39 7.09 22.20
C LYS A 450 -9.40 8.41 21.43
N LEU A 451 -9.62 8.38 20.12
CA LEU A 451 -9.71 9.58 19.29
C LEU A 451 -11.11 10.18 19.32
N GLY A 452 -12.12 9.44 19.77
CA GLY A 452 -13.52 9.83 19.76
C GLY A 452 -14.44 8.65 19.46
N LYS A 453 -15.74 8.89 19.53
CA LYS A 453 -16.78 7.94 19.10
C LYS A 453 -17.57 8.54 17.94
N MET A 454 -18.14 7.67 17.11
CA MET A 454 -18.95 8.10 15.97
C MET A 454 -20.41 8.26 16.40
N LYS A 455 -20.93 9.49 16.38
CA LYS A 455 -22.32 9.77 16.77
C LYS A 455 -23.26 9.49 15.61
N ASN A 456 -24.31 8.71 15.85
CA ASN A 456 -25.37 8.40 14.87
C ASN A 456 -24.85 8.02 13.48
N CYS A 457 -23.83 7.15 13.43
CA CYS A 457 -23.22 6.69 12.19
C CYS A 457 -23.64 5.25 11.88
N LEU A 458 -23.87 4.98 10.59
CA LEU A 458 -24.23 3.65 10.09
C LEU A 458 -23.38 3.27 8.89
N ALA A 459 -22.99 2.00 8.80
CA ALA A 459 -22.28 1.47 7.65
C ALA A 459 -23.21 0.68 6.73
N VAL A 460 -23.06 0.92 5.44
CA VAL A 460 -23.65 0.15 4.33
C VAL A 460 -22.49 -0.58 3.66
N CYS A 461 -22.55 -1.91 3.68
CA CYS A 461 -21.46 -2.76 3.21
C CYS A 461 -21.82 -3.40 1.87
N ASP A 462 -21.12 -3.02 0.81
CA ASP A 462 -21.20 -3.67 -0.49
C ASP A 462 -20.43 -4.97 -0.53
N VAL A 463 -21.17 -6.00 -0.91
CA VAL A 463 -20.78 -7.40 -0.98
C VAL A 463 -21.27 -8.04 -2.28
N SER A 464 -21.68 -7.21 -3.23
CA SER A 464 -22.09 -7.63 -4.56
C SER A 464 -20.98 -8.38 -5.29
N GLY A 465 -21.32 -9.05 -6.39
CA GLY A 465 -20.38 -9.86 -7.16
C GLY A 465 -19.14 -9.09 -7.63
N SER A 466 -19.25 -7.79 -7.93
CA SER A 466 -18.13 -6.94 -8.34
C SER A 466 -17.11 -6.69 -7.23
N MET A 467 -17.55 -6.75 -5.97
CA MET A 467 -16.71 -6.61 -4.79
C MET A 467 -15.90 -7.87 -4.46
N CYS A 468 -16.10 -8.97 -5.20
CA CYS A 468 -15.49 -10.26 -4.93
C CYS A 468 -13.96 -10.20 -4.73
N GLY A 469 -13.49 -10.80 -3.63
CA GLY A 469 -12.08 -10.82 -3.25
C GLY A 469 -11.75 -9.79 -2.18
N THR A 470 -10.66 -9.03 -2.39
CA THR A 470 -10.18 -8.06 -1.40
C THR A 470 -11.15 -6.91 -1.12
N PRO A 471 -11.83 -6.29 -2.11
CA PRO A 471 -12.78 -5.21 -1.84
C PRO A 471 -13.90 -5.60 -0.87
N MET A 472 -14.47 -6.80 -1.00
CA MET A 472 -15.49 -7.32 -0.08
C MET A 472 -14.95 -7.47 1.36
N GLU A 473 -13.77 -8.05 1.54
CA GLU A 473 -13.14 -8.16 2.87
C GLU A 473 -12.85 -6.77 3.46
N VAL A 474 -12.57 -5.77 2.62
CA VAL A 474 -12.43 -4.37 3.06
C VAL A 474 -13.78 -3.78 3.49
N ALA A 475 -14.84 -3.97 2.71
CA ALA A 475 -16.19 -3.51 3.06
C ALA A 475 -16.66 -4.13 4.39
N ILE A 476 -16.49 -5.44 4.56
CA ILE A 476 -16.83 -6.17 5.81
C ILE A 476 -16.03 -5.62 6.99
N SER A 477 -14.71 -5.49 6.85
CA SER A 477 -13.86 -5.04 7.95
C SER A 477 -14.06 -3.57 8.32
N LEU A 478 -14.23 -2.67 7.34
CA LEU A 478 -14.52 -1.27 7.64
C LEU A 478 -15.94 -1.10 8.20
N GLY A 479 -16.91 -1.84 7.67
CA GLY A 479 -18.28 -1.87 8.20
C GLY A 479 -18.35 -2.33 9.64
N LEU A 480 -17.69 -3.44 9.97
CA LEU A 480 -17.57 -3.92 11.34
C LEU A 480 -16.88 -2.91 12.25
N LEU A 481 -15.82 -2.27 11.76
CA LEU A 481 -15.10 -1.24 12.51
C LEU A 481 -15.99 -0.03 12.81
N VAL A 482 -16.71 0.51 11.82
CA VAL A 482 -17.68 1.61 12.04
C VAL A 482 -18.75 1.18 13.03
N SER A 483 -19.28 -0.03 12.89
CA SER A 483 -20.29 -0.59 13.79
C SER A 483 -19.84 -0.63 15.26
N GLU A 484 -18.58 -0.96 15.53
CA GLU A 484 -18.01 -0.97 16.89
C GLU A 484 -17.64 0.43 17.42
N LEU A 485 -17.39 1.38 16.52
CA LEU A 485 -17.05 2.77 16.85
C LEU A 485 -18.28 3.67 17.04
N SER A 486 -19.43 3.26 16.50
CA SER A 486 -20.70 3.97 16.63
C SER A 486 -21.23 3.95 18.07
N GLU A 487 -21.87 5.05 18.46
CA GLU A 487 -22.61 5.16 19.71
C GLU A 487 -24.01 4.51 19.63
N ASP A 488 -24.58 4.22 20.80
CA ASP A 488 -25.99 3.82 20.90
C ASP A 488 -26.89 4.97 20.35
N PRO A 489 -27.99 4.67 19.64
CA PRO A 489 -28.60 3.35 19.43
C PRO A 489 -28.08 2.59 18.20
N TRP A 490 -27.11 3.14 17.46
CA TRP A 490 -26.65 2.59 16.17
C TRP A 490 -25.46 1.63 16.30
N LYS A 491 -24.90 1.52 17.50
CA LYS A 491 -23.80 0.62 17.84
C LYS A 491 -24.14 -0.83 17.50
N GLY A 492 -23.20 -1.52 16.85
CA GLY A 492 -23.34 -2.92 16.48
C GLY A 492 -24.28 -3.17 15.29
N LEU A 493 -24.84 -2.12 14.68
CA LEU A 493 -25.69 -2.24 13.49
C LEU A 493 -24.88 -2.08 12.20
N VAL A 494 -25.27 -2.82 11.17
CA VAL A 494 -24.80 -2.70 9.78
C VAL A 494 -25.97 -2.91 8.81
N ILE A 495 -25.92 -2.29 7.64
CA ILE A 495 -26.85 -2.55 6.54
C ILE A 495 -26.15 -3.36 5.46
N THR A 496 -26.81 -4.42 4.99
CA THR A 496 -26.39 -5.15 3.80
C THR A 496 -26.76 -4.39 2.54
N PHE A 497 -25.84 -4.37 1.59
CA PHE A 497 -26.09 -3.78 0.28
C PHE A 497 -26.52 -4.87 -0.70
N SER A 498 -27.84 -5.00 -0.85
CA SER A 498 -28.49 -5.98 -1.72
C SER A 498 -29.77 -5.38 -2.33
N GLY A 499 -30.43 -6.10 -3.23
CA GLY A 499 -31.73 -5.70 -3.77
C GLY A 499 -32.85 -5.63 -2.72
N ASN A 500 -32.63 -6.19 -1.53
CA ASN A 500 -33.51 -6.14 -0.36
C ASN A 500 -32.67 -5.82 0.88
N PRO A 501 -32.22 -4.57 1.07
CA PRO A 501 -31.31 -4.22 2.15
C PRO A 501 -31.97 -4.49 3.51
N GLN A 502 -31.19 -5.06 4.43
CA GLN A 502 -31.63 -5.38 5.79
C GLN A 502 -30.69 -4.77 6.82
N LEU A 503 -31.28 -4.31 7.93
CA LEU A 503 -30.54 -3.81 9.08
C LEU A 503 -30.26 -4.98 10.03
N HIS A 504 -28.98 -5.28 10.26
CA HIS A 504 -28.56 -6.38 11.11
C HIS A 504 -27.81 -5.89 12.33
N LEU A 505 -28.16 -6.43 13.50
CA LEU A 505 -27.32 -6.37 14.69
C LEU A 505 -26.27 -7.47 14.58
N VAL A 506 -24.99 -7.07 14.50
CA VAL A 506 -23.86 -7.99 14.42
C VAL A 506 -23.80 -8.84 15.69
N LYS A 507 -23.87 -10.17 15.51
CA LYS A 507 -23.79 -11.15 16.59
C LYS A 507 -22.42 -11.83 16.59
N GLY A 508 -21.91 -12.17 17.77
CA GLY A 508 -20.66 -12.90 17.94
C GLY A 508 -19.85 -12.39 19.14
N ASP A 509 -19.23 -13.32 19.86
CA ASP A 509 -18.42 -13.03 21.06
C ASP A 509 -16.96 -12.70 20.71
N ASP A 510 -16.49 -13.16 19.55
CA ASP A 510 -15.13 -12.94 19.03
C ASP A 510 -15.16 -12.39 17.61
N LEU A 511 -14.02 -11.89 17.12
CA LEU A 511 -13.90 -11.34 15.77
C LEU A 511 -14.25 -12.38 14.70
N LYS A 512 -13.94 -13.66 14.94
CA LYS A 512 -14.21 -14.74 13.99
C LYS A 512 -15.70 -14.90 13.74
N THR A 513 -16.47 -15.04 14.81
CA THR A 513 -17.93 -15.21 14.78
C THR A 513 -18.61 -13.96 14.26
N LYS A 514 -18.12 -12.76 14.60
CA LYS A 514 -18.62 -11.50 14.01
C LYS A 514 -18.36 -11.42 12.51
N CYS A 515 -17.15 -11.74 12.04
CA CYS A 515 -16.82 -11.74 10.62
C CYS A 515 -17.65 -12.78 9.86
N GLN A 516 -17.81 -13.98 10.43
CA GLN A 516 -18.63 -15.04 9.87
C GLN A 516 -20.10 -14.62 9.78
N PHE A 517 -20.64 -14.01 10.84
CA PHE A 517 -22.00 -13.49 10.85
C PHE A 517 -22.23 -12.48 9.73
N VAL A 518 -21.28 -11.56 9.52
CA VAL A 518 -21.37 -10.63 8.39
C VAL A 518 -21.29 -11.43 7.09
N ARG A 519 -20.27 -12.26 6.85
CA ARG A 519 -20.10 -13.08 5.62
C ARG A 519 -21.28 -13.97 5.24
N ASP A 520 -22.07 -14.42 6.22
CA ASP A 520 -23.22 -15.31 6.00
C ASP A 520 -24.55 -14.56 5.83
N MET A 521 -24.56 -13.22 5.85
CA MET A 521 -25.76 -12.44 5.60
C MET A 521 -26.33 -12.72 4.21
N ASP A 522 -27.64 -12.54 4.04
CA ASP A 522 -28.28 -12.68 2.74
C ASP A 522 -27.95 -11.46 1.87
N TRP A 523 -27.00 -11.67 0.95
CA TRP A 523 -26.40 -10.64 0.13
C TRP A 523 -27.16 -10.34 -1.17
N GLY A 524 -28.09 -11.21 -1.58
CA GLY A 524 -28.76 -11.06 -2.88
C GLY A 524 -27.79 -11.08 -4.09
N THR A 525 -28.29 -10.66 -5.26
CA THR A 525 -27.54 -10.70 -6.54
C THR A 525 -27.43 -9.34 -7.25
N ASN A 526 -28.08 -8.29 -6.73
CA ASN A 526 -28.13 -6.93 -7.27
C ASN A 526 -28.18 -5.91 -6.12
N THR A 527 -28.14 -4.61 -6.43
CA THR A 527 -27.82 -3.56 -5.46
C THR A 527 -28.80 -2.39 -5.53
N ASP A 528 -29.68 -2.24 -4.55
CA ASP A 528 -30.65 -1.13 -4.54
C ASP A 528 -30.29 -0.07 -3.48
N PHE A 529 -29.51 0.93 -3.91
CA PHE A 529 -29.07 2.03 -3.04
C PHE A 529 -30.22 2.86 -2.50
N GLN A 530 -31.25 3.05 -3.32
CA GLN A 530 -32.44 3.83 -2.96
C GLN A 530 -33.25 3.18 -1.84
N LYS A 531 -33.38 1.85 -1.85
CA LYS A 531 -34.09 1.10 -0.79
C LYS A 531 -33.45 1.22 0.58
N VAL A 532 -32.14 1.46 0.66
CA VAL A 532 -31.47 1.70 1.95
C VAL A 532 -32.12 2.92 2.63
N PHE A 533 -32.28 4.01 1.90
CA PHE A 533 -32.88 5.23 2.42
C PHE A 533 -34.39 5.10 2.64
N ASP A 534 -35.09 4.32 1.83
CA ASP A 534 -36.50 3.99 2.06
C ASP A 534 -36.68 3.22 3.38
N LEU A 535 -35.76 2.30 3.69
CA LEU A 535 -35.76 1.57 4.96
C LEU A 535 -35.49 2.51 6.14
N LEU A 536 -34.50 3.41 6.01
CA LEU A 536 -34.19 4.40 7.05
C LEU A 536 -35.36 5.33 7.33
N LEU A 537 -35.98 5.88 6.27
CA LEU A 537 -37.17 6.74 6.39
C LEU A 537 -38.35 5.98 6.97
N ARG A 538 -38.59 4.73 6.55
CA ARG A 538 -39.66 3.89 7.11
C ARG A 538 -39.48 3.68 8.60
N VAL A 539 -38.26 3.42 9.06
CA VAL A 539 -37.96 3.27 10.50
C VAL A 539 -38.15 4.61 11.22
N ALA A 540 -37.68 5.71 10.65
CA ALA A 540 -37.82 7.04 11.24
C ALA A 540 -39.29 7.46 11.41
N VAL A 541 -40.10 7.33 10.36
CA VAL A 541 -41.53 7.66 10.35
C VAL A 541 -42.30 6.76 11.31
N LYS A 542 -42.11 5.43 11.25
CA LYS A 542 -42.83 4.49 12.13
C LYS A 542 -42.43 4.64 13.60
N GLY A 543 -41.15 4.91 13.86
CA GLY A 543 -40.61 5.08 15.21
C GLY A 543 -40.81 6.49 15.78
N ASN A 544 -41.36 7.43 15.00
CA ASN A 544 -41.43 8.86 15.33
C ASN A 544 -40.08 9.38 15.87
N LEU A 545 -39.00 9.05 15.17
CA LEU A 545 -37.65 9.37 15.62
C LEU A 545 -37.48 10.89 15.68
N LYS A 546 -37.00 11.36 16.84
CA LYS A 546 -36.60 12.75 16.99
C LYS A 546 -35.39 13.04 16.08
N PRO A 547 -35.26 14.28 15.56
CA PRO A 547 -34.10 14.74 14.79
C PRO A 547 -32.75 14.36 15.41
N GLU A 548 -32.63 14.46 16.74
CA GLU A 548 -31.41 14.12 17.50
C GLU A 548 -31.02 12.64 17.46
N ASN A 549 -31.98 11.73 17.25
CA ASN A 549 -31.77 10.29 17.16
C ASN A 549 -31.68 9.79 15.72
N MET A 550 -31.91 10.66 14.74
CA MET A 550 -31.78 10.33 13.33
C MET A 550 -30.31 10.05 13.01
N ILE A 551 -30.10 9.15 12.04
CA ILE A 551 -28.76 8.88 11.50
C ILE A 551 -28.22 10.18 10.93
N LYS A 552 -27.06 10.59 11.41
CA LYS A 552 -26.37 11.78 10.93
C LYS A 552 -25.49 11.49 9.73
N ARG A 553 -24.89 10.29 9.70
CA ARG A 553 -23.91 9.93 8.67
C ARG A 553 -24.01 8.48 8.25
N VAL A 554 -23.99 8.25 6.95
CA VAL A 554 -23.99 6.91 6.34
C VAL A 554 -22.69 6.71 5.59
N PHE A 555 -21.92 5.69 5.97
CA PHE A 555 -20.71 5.25 5.27
C PHE A 555 -21.09 4.20 4.26
N VAL A 556 -20.82 4.48 2.98
CA VAL A 556 -21.17 3.60 1.86
C VAL A 556 -19.88 3.00 1.31
N PHE A 557 -19.59 1.76 1.70
CA PHE A 557 -18.40 1.02 1.26
C PHE A 557 -18.73 0.21 0.01
N SER A 558 -18.39 0.70 -1.18
CA SER A 558 -18.80 0.12 -2.47
C SER A 558 -17.80 0.43 -3.60
N ASP A 559 -18.02 -0.12 -4.79
CA ASP A 559 -17.32 0.24 -6.04
C ASP A 559 -17.92 1.47 -6.75
N MET A 560 -19.01 2.04 -6.20
CA MET A 560 -19.75 3.21 -6.71
C MET A 560 -20.57 2.92 -7.97
N GLU A 561 -20.73 1.66 -8.38
CA GLU A 561 -21.51 1.27 -9.54
C GLU A 561 -22.96 0.91 -9.12
N PHE A 562 -23.75 1.91 -8.71
CA PHE A 562 -25.13 1.68 -8.25
C PHE A 562 -26.12 1.41 -9.40
N ASP A 563 -27.20 0.68 -9.10
CA ASP A 563 -28.34 0.47 -10.01
C ASP A 563 -29.15 1.77 -10.21
N GLU A 564 -29.90 1.87 -11.31
CA GLU A 564 -30.68 3.06 -11.69
C GLU A 564 -31.64 3.52 -10.57
N ALA A 565 -31.45 4.76 -10.12
CA ALA A 565 -32.19 5.34 -9.00
C ALA A 565 -33.58 5.87 -9.37
N SER A 566 -33.75 6.30 -10.62
CA SER A 566 -34.96 7.00 -11.08
C SER A 566 -35.20 6.74 -12.56
N ALA A 567 -36.46 6.83 -13.00
CA ALA A 567 -36.80 6.82 -14.42
C ALA A 567 -36.35 8.09 -15.16
N ASN A 568 -35.89 9.12 -14.44
CA ASN A 568 -35.30 10.32 -15.02
C ASN A 568 -33.80 10.05 -15.27
N SER A 569 -33.42 9.93 -16.55
CA SER A 569 -32.07 9.51 -16.97
C SER A 569 -30.90 10.41 -16.53
N TRP A 570 -31.15 11.51 -15.82
CA TRP A 570 -30.16 12.51 -15.42
C TRP A 570 -30.27 12.97 -13.97
N GLU A 571 -31.11 12.31 -13.16
CA GLU A 571 -31.19 12.55 -11.71
C GLU A 571 -30.26 11.56 -10.99
N THR A 572 -29.32 12.06 -10.19
CA THR A 572 -28.38 11.18 -9.49
C THR A 572 -29.03 10.52 -8.28
N ASP A 573 -28.46 9.40 -7.83
CA ASP A 573 -28.88 8.72 -6.60
C ASP A 573 -29.03 9.66 -5.39
N TYR A 574 -28.11 10.63 -5.27
CA TYR A 574 -28.12 11.59 -4.17
C TYR A 574 -29.29 12.58 -4.24
N ASP A 575 -29.61 13.07 -5.45
CA ASP A 575 -30.73 13.99 -5.66
C ASP A 575 -32.06 13.34 -5.26
N VAL A 576 -32.25 12.08 -5.66
CA VAL A 576 -33.43 11.28 -5.30
C VAL A 576 -33.54 11.12 -3.77
N ILE A 577 -32.43 10.85 -3.08
CA ILE A 577 -32.42 10.72 -1.62
C ILE A 577 -32.84 12.03 -0.96
N GLN A 578 -32.32 13.18 -1.40
CA GLN A 578 -32.70 14.48 -0.86
C GLN A 578 -34.20 14.75 -1.04
N ASN A 579 -34.75 14.42 -2.22
CA ASN A 579 -36.18 14.54 -2.52
C ASN A 579 -37.02 13.70 -1.57
N LYS A 580 -36.69 12.41 -1.40
CA LYS A 580 -37.41 11.49 -0.50
C LYS A 580 -37.46 12.01 0.94
N PHE A 581 -36.34 12.51 1.46
CA PHE A 581 -36.30 13.04 2.83
C PHE A 581 -37.15 14.32 2.98
N ARG A 582 -37.13 15.21 1.99
CA ARG A 582 -37.96 16.42 1.99
C ARG A 582 -39.45 16.07 2.00
N GLU A 583 -39.87 15.14 1.15
CA GLU A 583 -41.27 14.70 1.04
C GLU A 583 -41.81 14.05 2.31
N HIS A 584 -40.97 13.33 3.06
CA HIS A 584 -41.35 12.66 4.31
C HIS A 584 -41.22 13.56 5.56
N GLY A 585 -40.96 14.86 5.39
CA GLY A 585 -40.86 15.81 6.51
C GLY A 585 -39.53 15.82 7.26
N TYR A 586 -38.50 15.15 6.72
CA TYR A 586 -37.15 15.04 7.30
C TYR A 586 -36.10 15.84 6.51
N GLY A 587 -36.52 16.83 5.71
CA GLY A 587 -35.62 17.62 4.86
C GLY A 587 -34.56 18.44 5.61
N ASN A 588 -34.73 18.67 6.92
CA ASN A 588 -33.76 19.34 7.79
C ASN A 588 -32.75 18.38 8.45
N VAL A 589 -32.90 17.06 8.28
CA VAL A 589 -32.04 16.02 8.86
C VAL A 589 -31.67 14.94 7.84
N ILE A 590 -31.33 15.39 6.63
CA ILE A 590 -30.80 14.51 5.59
C ILE A 590 -29.43 13.98 6.05
N PRO A 591 -29.20 12.65 6.10
CA PRO A 591 -27.92 12.10 6.49
C PRO A 591 -26.81 12.55 5.56
N GLN A 592 -25.67 12.91 6.14
CA GLN A 592 -24.44 13.10 5.40
C GLN A 592 -23.99 11.77 4.80
N LEU A 593 -23.56 11.78 3.54
CA LEU A 593 -23.10 10.56 2.87
C LEU A 593 -21.57 10.55 2.74
N VAL A 594 -20.96 9.45 3.13
CA VAL A 594 -19.55 9.19 2.90
C VAL A 594 -19.45 8.07 1.88
N PHE A 595 -19.30 8.46 0.60
CA PHE A 595 -19.03 7.50 -0.47
C PHE A 595 -17.59 7.06 -0.37
N TRP A 596 -17.38 5.77 -0.12
CA TRP A 596 -16.07 5.19 0.09
C TRP A 596 -15.78 4.18 -1.01
N ASN A 597 -15.00 4.61 -2.01
CA ASN A 597 -14.67 3.79 -3.16
C ASN A 597 -13.62 2.72 -2.82
N LEU A 598 -13.96 1.46 -3.09
CA LEU A 598 -13.14 0.28 -2.78
C LEU A 598 -12.61 -0.44 -4.03
N ARG A 599 -13.00 0.00 -5.23
CA ARG A 599 -12.61 -0.62 -6.49
C ARG A 599 -12.42 0.44 -7.56
N ASN A 600 -11.52 0.20 -8.50
CA ASN A 600 -11.35 1.11 -9.63
C ASN A 600 -12.63 1.19 -10.49
N SER A 601 -13.28 2.35 -10.49
CA SER A 601 -14.49 2.67 -11.26
C SER A 601 -14.35 4.01 -11.96
N ARG A 602 -15.26 4.31 -12.91
CA ARG A 602 -15.34 5.63 -13.57
C ARG A 602 -16.41 6.53 -12.95
N SER A 603 -17.19 5.98 -12.03
CA SER A 603 -18.40 6.57 -11.47
C SER A 603 -18.07 7.54 -10.35
N THR A 604 -18.54 8.79 -10.49
CA THR A 604 -18.39 9.84 -9.49
C THR A 604 -19.79 10.23 -8.99
N PRO A 605 -20.19 9.81 -7.78
CA PRO A 605 -21.57 9.98 -7.32
C PRO A 605 -22.05 11.44 -7.26
N VAL A 606 -21.14 12.39 -6.99
CA VAL A 606 -21.46 13.81 -6.82
C VAL A 606 -20.34 14.74 -7.32
N PRO A 607 -20.64 16.02 -7.62
CA PRO A 607 -19.63 17.03 -7.89
C PRO A 607 -18.74 17.32 -6.68
N GLY A 608 -17.56 17.91 -6.92
CA GLY A 608 -16.57 18.16 -5.87
C GLY A 608 -17.01 19.18 -4.80
N ASN A 609 -18.00 20.01 -5.10
CA ASN A 609 -18.53 21.04 -4.20
C ASN A 609 -19.89 20.65 -3.57
N GLN A 610 -20.31 19.40 -3.65
CA GLN A 610 -21.62 18.96 -3.14
C GLN A 610 -21.68 19.00 -1.60
N PRO A 611 -22.52 19.85 -0.97
CA PRO A 611 -22.66 19.87 0.48
C PRO A 611 -23.33 18.60 1.00
N GLY A 612 -22.92 18.16 2.18
CA GLY A 612 -23.45 16.97 2.85
C GLY A 612 -22.84 15.66 2.35
N VAL A 613 -21.81 15.71 1.50
CA VAL A 613 -21.13 14.52 0.97
C VAL A 613 -19.62 14.58 1.18
N ALA A 614 -19.00 13.42 1.45
CA ALA A 614 -17.55 13.24 1.38
C ALA A 614 -17.23 12.08 0.43
N LEU A 615 -16.19 12.27 -0.39
CA LEU A 615 -15.65 11.26 -1.30
C LEU A 615 -14.32 10.75 -0.75
N LEU A 616 -14.27 9.49 -0.33
CA LEU A 616 -13.07 8.82 0.19
C LEU A 616 -12.79 7.54 -0.59
N SER A 617 -11.58 7.01 -0.48
CA SER A 617 -11.27 5.73 -1.11
C SER A 617 -10.09 4.99 -0.50
N GLY A 618 -9.94 3.73 -0.91
CA GLY A 618 -8.87 2.84 -0.50
C GLY A 618 -9.19 2.07 0.77
N PHE A 619 -8.22 1.35 1.33
CA PHE A 619 -8.50 0.31 2.33
C PHE A 619 -8.13 0.71 3.77
N SER A 620 -7.84 1.99 3.97
CA SER A 620 -7.24 2.49 5.20
C SER A 620 -8.24 3.03 6.18
N LYS A 621 -8.22 2.47 7.40
CA LYS A 621 -8.92 3.02 8.56
C LYS A 621 -8.49 4.44 8.92
N ASN A 622 -7.35 4.91 8.44
CA ASN A 622 -6.79 6.20 8.86
C ASN A 622 -7.71 7.37 8.49
N LEU A 623 -8.42 7.27 7.35
CA LEU A 623 -9.36 8.30 6.93
C LEU A 623 -10.62 8.35 7.82
N LEU A 624 -10.96 7.27 8.54
CA LEU A 624 -12.06 7.29 9.51
C LEU A 624 -11.79 8.25 10.68
N LYS A 625 -10.52 8.58 10.95
CA LYS A 625 -10.15 9.54 12.00
C LYS A 625 -10.70 10.93 11.74
N LEU A 626 -10.90 11.30 10.46
CA LEU A 626 -11.44 12.60 10.06
C LEU A 626 -12.89 12.81 10.55
N PHE A 627 -13.56 11.72 10.95
CA PHE A 627 -14.93 11.72 11.45
C PHE A 627 -15.01 11.50 12.96
N MET A 628 -13.88 11.26 13.64
CA MET A 628 -13.83 11.20 15.10
C MET A 628 -13.89 12.63 15.61
N ASP A 629 -14.98 12.99 16.29
CA ASP A 629 -15.26 14.33 16.83
C ASP A 629 -15.52 15.44 15.80
N ASN A 630 -15.77 15.08 14.53
CA ASN A 630 -16.20 16.03 13.50
C ASN A 630 -17.69 15.86 13.16
N ASP A 631 -18.52 16.69 13.80
CA ASP A 631 -19.97 16.82 13.55
C ASP A 631 -20.29 17.94 12.53
N GLY A 632 -19.27 18.55 11.90
CA GLY A 632 -19.42 19.67 10.96
C GLY A 632 -20.05 19.27 9.63
N GLU A 633 -20.32 20.28 8.79
CA GLU A 633 -20.68 20.07 7.40
C GLU A 633 -19.52 19.40 6.65
N ILE A 634 -19.87 18.59 5.65
CA ILE A 634 -18.88 17.87 4.83
C ILE A 634 -19.07 18.25 3.37
N ARG A 635 -17.96 18.47 2.68
CA ARG A 635 -17.88 18.73 1.23
C ARG A 635 -16.68 17.96 0.66
N PRO A 636 -16.76 17.36 -0.55
CA PRO A 636 -15.70 16.47 -1.03
C PRO A 636 -14.31 17.12 -1.13
N ASP A 637 -14.23 18.32 -1.71
CA ASP A 637 -13.00 19.12 -1.84
C ASP A 637 -12.39 19.50 -0.48
N GLU A 638 -13.20 19.97 0.48
CA GLU A 638 -12.74 20.35 1.82
C GLU A 638 -12.25 19.13 2.61
N PHE A 639 -12.91 17.98 2.45
CA PHE A 639 -12.48 16.75 3.11
C PHE A 639 -11.17 16.21 2.54
N MET A 640 -10.95 16.33 1.22
CA MET A 640 -9.66 16.02 0.62
C MET A 640 -8.57 16.90 1.22
N GLU A 641 -8.78 18.23 1.27
CA GLU A 641 -7.80 19.16 1.85
C GLU A 641 -7.55 18.87 3.33
N LEU A 642 -8.59 18.57 4.11
CA LEU A 642 -8.47 18.15 5.50
C LEU A 642 -7.62 16.88 5.64
N ALA A 643 -7.83 15.88 4.77
CA ALA A 643 -7.06 14.64 4.77
C ALA A 643 -5.56 14.82 4.50
N ILE A 644 -5.15 15.96 3.92
CA ILE A 644 -3.76 16.29 3.58
C ILE A 644 -3.22 17.54 4.29
N SER A 645 -3.89 17.95 5.37
CA SER A 645 -3.57 19.18 6.13
C SER A 645 -2.59 18.98 7.29
N GLY A 646 -2.35 17.73 7.72
CA GLY A 646 -1.52 17.38 8.87
C GLY A 646 -0.09 17.92 8.81
N GLU A 647 0.57 18.02 9.98
CA GLU A 647 1.91 18.61 10.12
C GLU A 647 2.95 17.97 9.19
N GLU A 648 2.85 16.66 8.94
CA GLU A 648 3.73 15.93 8.05
C GLU A 648 3.66 16.43 6.60
N TYR A 649 2.50 16.92 6.17
CA TYR A 649 2.28 17.45 4.82
C TYR A 649 2.86 18.84 4.62
N GLN A 650 3.03 19.62 5.69
CA GLN A 650 3.59 20.98 5.62
C GLN A 650 5.10 20.98 5.32
N LYS A 651 5.76 19.83 5.48
CA LYS A 651 7.20 19.63 5.20
C LYS A 651 7.48 19.40 3.72
N LEU A 652 6.44 19.23 2.89
CA LEU A 652 6.57 18.93 1.47
C LEU A 652 6.78 20.20 0.66
N VAL A 653 7.77 20.18 -0.23
CA VAL A 653 8.16 21.33 -1.06
C VAL A 653 8.28 20.92 -2.53
N VAL A 654 7.71 21.71 -3.43
CA VAL A 654 7.89 21.54 -4.89
C VAL A 654 9.16 22.27 -5.32
N HIS A 655 10.02 21.60 -6.10
CA HIS A 655 11.39 22.05 -6.42
C HIS A 655 11.68 22.13 -7.93
N ASP A 656 10.68 22.38 -8.77
CA ASP A 656 10.77 22.34 -10.24
C ASP A 656 12.03 23.04 -10.82
#